data_AF-A0A849TCG2-F1
#
_entry.id   AF-A0A849TCG2-F1
#
_cell.length_a   1.000
_cell.length_b   1.000
_cell.length_c   1.000
_cell.angle_alpha   90.00
_cell.angle_beta   90.00
_cell.angle_gamma   90.00
#
_symmetry.space_group_name_H-M   'P 1'
#
loop_
_entity.id
_entity.type
_entity.pdbx_description
1 polymer ?
#
loop_
_entity_poly.entity_id
_entity_poly.type
_entity_poly.pdbx_seq_one_letter_code
_entity_poly.pdbx_strand_id
1 'polypeptide(L)'
;MKKLLILMLTGFLNNANSSELDGISLIMPINYKQESTFGHYLTSKLTAKAASVFRVDIEKKVYARVEPRKKDLASYFPLKGELDSFVSTIVKEGIRAHLTDVTDENLTSFYKFLGNNLIAKFADRILEKEGVADPARRRLWVNKLVQPFNGCMTGAMNFQFDANHCLDALISSLVPSTGIGIVYELSKANLTPALPEMERSPFNKAQTDLYKTCLPKNKESTGADVKSCALSSMKSGVLKVTEDSLTKIINSKASSSQQGKNIKIAVWPTFEECNKKVGSDVNSKISYTDQFTNCIDNLIGSTGTFLVQDKIENTPAINEKLSPQEVKKLASEKGKQFKICADGQKAKGERLNGLLNIESCKRIITNEVTLKVVGQILTETAQKSIKSDKALSNKTSNEGLQLLNSCWSNQQSNLARESCLKKTIISFSQKIATIKLAEAIPDSMPKKNELSVVSVASFSKCVEKSLPSNISESTDLTQRIDSCTGKLTRAVALQVADYQIRSTAKGNLSEAQTSVLIKKMVNEKFANCIGEMPTDSSLEKCSNILSIEAALEITEISFSKEVMAYLEKAGGLNKLKLSKSDVDNFLTSLNKSNKACIEAPLSAPVMNQVNSCIKKSIKSIAFFFGETQLNNSLGTMYSERLAEKALIENRFKKSLGECLASKDSAEFSISDFTKNLYVCSDKIANSTTIEVGTDQVNTALAKYLKDRPGLDLSKKRVELGGLLVGNFQACMSKSLVTNECIDELLRSATKNIVHNYGRAKAKIQLSTDEYPPTLKTVEDTFTKCTEAKLAGDQLSAHLDNCLKKYALSFANNLGELKMNYLMLQTLGTEEYNQQKKNIDNAIALYKTCLKNLEDVNMNDGLTTKLTVCTDNLTSRGMSIVRSSIAGWMTTDQKDAATTLLKQDFSNLLPCVSVLFPSSPYTPQLAANIDSSVKVLAKLLSQYIEYNPDNAKQTLAGVIETLATDFNDVAKTTQAKKDLLDFLYQSGGLDQLLKAIVRGTVKDSFATISEKDVPMDIRAALLKRENFEEIFNSKEGSKIKDLVMSKVLKPILIDNVDTKNVAYRASLKAIKDSVIQVLVDAPSFGEKVIILGIQKQISEMSGVKKFFAKALYGENALDWEKVRTSADGKKAEMYLKEKVLIPKFKGTTIDEIEQQRIYTEAENLVTNAVKSFRKKS
;
A
#
# COMPACT_ATOMS: atom_id res chain seq x y z
N MET A 1 -84.65 -57.97 5.75
CA MET A 1 -84.03 -56.78 5.10
C MET A 1 -82.58 -56.97 4.67
N LYS A 2 -81.63 -57.40 5.53
CA LYS A 2 -80.21 -57.60 5.12
C LYS A 2 -80.00 -58.59 3.95
N LYS A 3 -80.77 -59.68 3.87
CA LYS A 3 -80.70 -60.60 2.71
C LYS A 3 -81.32 -60.03 1.43
N LEU A 4 -82.30 -59.13 1.54
CA LEU A 4 -82.90 -58.44 0.38
C LEU A 4 -81.95 -57.33 -0.15
N LEU A 5 -81.24 -56.66 0.76
CA LEU A 5 -80.24 -55.64 0.41
C LEU A 5 -79.01 -56.26 -0.25
N ILE A 6 -78.56 -57.44 0.20
CA ILE A 6 -77.45 -58.18 -0.43
C ILE A 6 -77.85 -58.68 -1.82
N LEU A 7 -79.08 -59.16 -2.02
CA LEU A 7 -79.59 -59.57 -3.33
C LEU A 7 -79.76 -58.39 -4.31
N MET A 8 -80.20 -57.21 -3.84
CA MET A 8 -80.25 -56.01 -4.67
C MET A 8 -78.85 -55.45 -4.98
N LEU A 9 -77.92 -55.44 -4.03
CA LEU A 9 -76.54 -54.94 -4.25
C LEU A 9 -75.70 -55.86 -5.15
N THR A 10 -75.90 -57.19 -5.10
CA THR A 10 -75.28 -58.11 -6.08
C THR A 10 -75.94 -58.04 -7.47
N GLY A 11 -77.23 -57.68 -7.54
CA GLY A 11 -77.93 -57.43 -8.80
C GLY A 11 -77.46 -56.16 -9.52
N PHE A 12 -77.16 -55.10 -8.77
CA PHE A 12 -76.67 -53.82 -9.33
C PHE A 12 -75.21 -53.88 -9.81
N LEU A 13 -74.34 -54.69 -9.20
CA LEU A 13 -72.93 -54.81 -9.61
C LEU A 13 -72.71 -55.68 -10.86
N ASN A 14 -73.62 -56.63 -11.16
CA ASN A 14 -73.55 -57.40 -12.42
C ASN A 14 -74.13 -56.63 -13.62
N ASN A 15 -75.05 -55.69 -13.42
CA ASN A 15 -75.66 -54.90 -14.50
C ASN A 15 -74.79 -53.71 -14.96
N ALA A 16 -73.91 -53.18 -14.10
CA ALA A 16 -73.05 -52.05 -14.46
C ALA A 16 -71.99 -52.41 -15.53
N ASN A 17 -71.63 -53.69 -15.66
CA ASN A 17 -70.64 -54.16 -16.64
C ASN A 17 -71.24 -54.57 -18.00
N SER A 18 -72.57 -54.80 -18.10
CA SER A 18 -73.22 -55.11 -19.38
C SER A 18 -73.58 -53.85 -20.19
N SER A 19 -73.92 -52.74 -19.50
CA SER A 19 -74.31 -51.47 -20.14
C SER A 19 -73.23 -50.85 -21.02
N GLU A 20 -71.96 -51.16 -20.75
CA GLU A 20 -70.82 -50.75 -21.58
C GLU A 20 -70.89 -51.35 -22.99
N LEU A 21 -71.24 -52.64 -23.09
CA LEU A 21 -71.30 -53.33 -24.38
C LEU A 21 -72.57 -53.00 -25.14
N ASP A 22 -73.65 -52.60 -24.48
CA ASP A 22 -74.94 -52.26 -25.11
C ASP A 22 -74.83 -51.13 -26.14
N GLY A 23 -73.88 -50.21 -25.96
CA GLY A 23 -73.57 -49.13 -26.91
C GLY A 23 -72.81 -49.55 -28.18
N ILE A 24 -72.44 -50.83 -28.32
CA ILE A 24 -71.70 -51.39 -29.46
C ILE A 24 -72.64 -52.21 -30.33
N SER A 25 -72.86 -51.77 -31.58
CA SER A 25 -73.65 -52.52 -32.56
C SER A 25 -72.87 -53.70 -33.14
N LEU A 26 -73.54 -54.87 -33.23
CA LEU A 26 -73.04 -56.04 -33.96
C LEU A 26 -73.21 -55.85 -35.47
N ILE A 27 -72.49 -56.65 -36.26
CA ILE A 27 -72.62 -56.66 -37.72
C ILE A 27 -73.63 -57.75 -38.08
N MET A 28 -74.73 -57.36 -38.71
CA MET A 28 -75.83 -58.26 -39.10
C MET A 28 -76.04 -58.20 -40.61
N PRO A 29 -75.29 -59.02 -41.40
CA PRO A 29 -75.44 -59.03 -42.86
C PRO A 29 -76.80 -59.55 -43.32
N ILE A 30 -77.41 -60.43 -42.52
CA ILE A 30 -78.77 -60.94 -42.68
C ILE A 30 -79.60 -60.43 -41.49
N ASN A 31 -80.82 -59.99 -41.75
CA ASN A 31 -81.72 -59.46 -40.72
C ASN A 31 -82.36 -60.61 -39.91
N TYR A 32 -82.42 -60.47 -38.59
CA TYR A 32 -83.10 -61.41 -37.68
C TYR A 32 -84.63 -61.25 -37.62
N LYS A 33 -85.24 -60.67 -38.67
CA LYS A 33 -86.70 -60.53 -38.77
C LYS A 33 -87.32 -61.74 -39.49
N GLN A 34 -88.51 -62.10 -39.06
CA GLN A 34 -89.29 -63.23 -39.57
C GLN A 34 -89.91 -62.91 -40.92
N GLU A 35 -89.93 -63.89 -41.83
CA GLU A 35 -90.57 -63.77 -43.14
C GLU A 35 -91.46 -64.99 -43.49
N SER A 36 -91.74 -65.88 -42.54
CA SER A 36 -92.58 -67.05 -42.83
C SER A 36 -94.07 -66.72 -42.90
N THR A 37 -94.74 -67.35 -43.86
CA THR A 37 -96.19 -67.28 -44.05
C THR A 37 -96.85 -68.54 -43.46
N PHE A 38 -98.18 -68.53 -43.30
CA PHE A 38 -98.93 -69.72 -42.84
C PHE A 38 -98.65 -70.99 -43.69
N GLY A 39 -98.42 -70.83 -45.00
CA GLY A 39 -98.05 -71.94 -45.89
C GLY A 39 -96.67 -72.55 -45.58
N HIS A 40 -95.71 -71.73 -45.16
CA HIS A 40 -94.38 -72.20 -44.73
C HIS A 40 -94.46 -73.02 -43.44
N TYR A 41 -95.33 -72.62 -42.50
CA TYR A 41 -95.59 -73.38 -41.27
C TYR A 41 -96.15 -74.78 -41.55
N LEU A 42 -97.17 -74.90 -42.40
CA LEU A 42 -97.74 -76.20 -42.78
C LEU A 42 -96.72 -77.10 -43.51
N THR A 43 -95.93 -76.51 -44.42
CA THR A 43 -94.88 -77.22 -45.17
C THR A 43 -93.82 -77.76 -44.22
N SER A 44 -93.34 -76.94 -43.29
CA SER A 44 -92.35 -77.36 -42.29
C SER A 44 -92.85 -78.51 -41.42
N LYS A 45 -94.11 -78.44 -40.93
CA LYS A 45 -94.72 -79.50 -40.13
C LYS A 45 -94.83 -80.84 -40.88
N LEU A 46 -95.13 -80.81 -42.19
CA LEU A 46 -95.11 -81.98 -43.06
C LEU A 46 -93.68 -82.51 -43.24
N THR A 47 -92.70 -81.64 -43.42
CA THR A 47 -91.28 -82.00 -43.55
C THR A 47 -90.71 -82.62 -42.27
N ALA A 48 -91.03 -82.09 -41.08
CA ALA A 48 -90.62 -82.69 -39.80
C ALA A 48 -91.24 -84.07 -39.61
N LYS A 49 -92.54 -84.21 -39.93
CA LYS A 49 -93.24 -85.50 -39.85
C LYS A 49 -92.66 -86.51 -40.85
N ALA A 50 -92.33 -86.11 -42.07
CA ALA A 50 -91.63 -86.96 -43.02
C ALA A 50 -90.22 -87.33 -42.53
N ALA A 51 -89.48 -86.39 -41.94
CA ALA A 51 -88.15 -86.64 -41.38
C ALA A 51 -88.17 -87.66 -40.24
N SER A 52 -89.24 -87.69 -39.43
CA SER A 52 -89.47 -88.72 -38.40
C SER A 52 -89.65 -90.13 -38.99
N VAL A 53 -90.29 -90.23 -40.17
CA VAL A 53 -90.56 -91.48 -40.88
C VAL A 53 -89.32 -92.00 -41.62
N PHE A 54 -88.53 -91.10 -42.21
CA PHE A 54 -87.36 -91.46 -43.03
C PHE A 54 -86.02 -91.52 -42.28
N ARG A 55 -86.02 -91.45 -40.93
CA ARG A 55 -84.81 -91.47 -40.09
C ARG A 55 -83.71 -90.53 -40.59
N VAL A 56 -84.06 -89.27 -40.83
CA VAL A 56 -83.07 -88.27 -41.29
C VAL A 56 -81.96 -88.13 -40.25
N ASP A 57 -80.71 -88.35 -40.68
CA ASP A 57 -79.53 -88.19 -39.83
C ASP A 57 -79.24 -86.71 -39.56
N ILE A 58 -79.74 -86.23 -38.42
CA ILE A 58 -79.59 -84.85 -37.95
C ILE A 58 -78.12 -84.55 -37.64
N GLU A 59 -77.35 -85.53 -37.14
CA GLU A 59 -75.92 -85.37 -36.87
C GLU A 59 -75.17 -85.05 -38.17
N LYS A 60 -75.41 -85.83 -39.23
CA LYS A 60 -74.82 -85.59 -40.57
C LYS A 60 -75.18 -84.22 -41.15
N LYS A 61 -76.39 -83.71 -40.90
CA LYS A 61 -76.79 -82.35 -41.34
C LYS A 61 -76.03 -81.25 -40.60
N VAL A 62 -75.79 -81.41 -39.29
CA VAL A 62 -74.98 -80.45 -38.53
C VAL A 62 -73.53 -80.46 -39.03
N TYR A 63 -72.96 -81.65 -39.25
CA TYR A 63 -71.61 -81.78 -39.83
C TYR A 63 -71.49 -81.11 -41.20
N ALA A 64 -72.46 -81.31 -42.10
CA ALA A 64 -72.45 -80.68 -43.42
C ALA A 64 -72.48 -79.14 -43.35
N ARG A 65 -73.05 -78.56 -42.28
CA ARG A 65 -73.05 -77.10 -42.04
C ARG A 65 -71.74 -76.60 -41.39
N VAL A 66 -71.06 -77.42 -40.60
CA VAL A 66 -69.76 -77.07 -39.97
C VAL A 66 -68.59 -77.26 -40.94
N GLU A 67 -68.66 -78.24 -41.84
CA GLU A 67 -67.56 -78.64 -42.73
C GLU A 67 -66.94 -77.49 -43.53
N PRO A 68 -67.72 -76.55 -44.14
CA PRO A 68 -67.14 -75.42 -44.87
C PRO A 68 -66.28 -74.49 -43.99
N ARG A 69 -66.44 -74.53 -42.67
CA ARG A 69 -65.74 -73.68 -41.69
C ARG A 69 -64.64 -74.43 -40.92
N LYS A 70 -64.46 -75.72 -41.17
CA LYS A 70 -63.51 -76.58 -40.44
C LYS A 70 -62.07 -76.08 -40.55
N LYS A 71 -61.67 -75.61 -41.74
CA LYS A 71 -60.34 -75.03 -41.98
C LYS A 71 -60.08 -73.79 -41.11
N ASP A 72 -61.09 -72.92 -40.96
CA ASP A 72 -61.00 -71.68 -40.19
C ASP A 72 -61.03 -71.95 -38.68
N LEU A 73 -61.71 -73.01 -38.24
CA LEU A 73 -61.79 -73.41 -36.83
C LEU A 73 -60.60 -74.24 -36.36
N ALA A 74 -59.92 -74.96 -37.26
CA ALA A 74 -58.84 -75.88 -36.92
C ALA A 74 -57.72 -75.25 -36.08
N SER A 75 -57.39 -73.97 -36.30
CA SER A 75 -56.35 -73.27 -35.52
C SER A 75 -56.67 -73.10 -34.04
N TYR A 76 -57.95 -73.18 -33.66
CA TYR A 76 -58.40 -73.02 -32.27
C TYR A 76 -58.59 -74.35 -31.53
N PHE A 77 -58.48 -75.46 -32.27
CA PHE A 77 -58.57 -76.84 -31.81
C PHE A 77 -57.30 -77.58 -32.26
N PRO A 78 -56.15 -77.29 -31.61
CA PRO A 78 -54.83 -77.68 -32.12
C PRO A 78 -54.59 -79.19 -32.11
N LEU A 79 -55.35 -79.96 -31.32
CA LEU A 79 -55.23 -81.40 -31.30
C LEU A 79 -56.01 -82.03 -32.47
N LYS A 80 -55.36 -82.93 -33.21
CA LYS A 80 -55.97 -83.62 -34.35
C LYS A 80 -57.25 -84.35 -33.92
N GLY A 81 -58.39 -84.00 -34.52
CA GLY A 81 -59.70 -84.59 -34.20
C GLY A 81 -60.44 -83.93 -33.03
N GLU A 82 -59.86 -82.94 -32.35
CA GLU A 82 -60.49 -82.24 -31.21
C GLU A 82 -61.76 -81.51 -31.62
N LEU A 83 -61.74 -80.80 -32.76
CA LEU A 83 -62.91 -80.11 -33.31
C LEU A 83 -64.06 -81.09 -33.62
N ASP A 84 -63.75 -82.23 -34.24
CA ASP A 84 -64.77 -83.23 -34.60
C ASP A 84 -65.38 -83.88 -33.34
N SER A 85 -64.56 -84.18 -32.34
CA SER A 85 -65.00 -84.70 -31.04
C SER A 85 -65.85 -83.68 -30.28
N PHE A 86 -65.45 -82.41 -30.31
CA PHE A 86 -66.16 -81.31 -29.68
C PHE A 86 -67.56 -81.12 -30.29
N VAL A 87 -67.66 -81.10 -31.63
CA VAL A 87 -68.94 -81.03 -32.35
C VAL A 87 -69.81 -82.25 -32.03
N SER A 88 -69.27 -83.47 -32.12
CA SER A 88 -70.05 -84.70 -31.89
C SER A 88 -70.66 -84.74 -30.50
N THR A 89 -69.90 -84.35 -29.48
CA THR A 89 -70.34 -84.38 -28.08
C THR A 89 -71.56 -83.50 -27.88
N ILE A 90 -71.49 -82.25 -28.34
CA ILE A 90 -72.57 -81.27 -28.17
C ILE A 90 -73.79 -81.66 -29.01
N VAL A 91 -73.59 -82.15 -30.23
CA VAL A 91 -74.69 -82.61 -31.09
C VAL A 91 -75.44 -83.78 -30.45
N LYS A 92 -74.73 -84.78 -29.93
CA LYS A 92 -75.33 -85.93 -29.24
C LYS A 92 -76.07 -85.54 -27.98
N GLU A 93 -75.54 -84.59 -27.20
CA GLU A 93 -76.22 -84.03 -26.03
C GLU A 93 -77.52 -83.32 -26.43
N GLY A 94 -77.48 -82.48 -27.47
CA GLY A 94 -78.66 -81.78 -27.97
C GLY A 94 -79.74 -82.73 -28.51
N ILE A 95 -79.34 -83.77 -29.27
CA ILE A 95 -80.27 -84.79 -29.78
C ILE A 95 -80.95 -85.49 -28.60
N ARG A 96 -80.19 -85.92 -27.59
CA ARG A 96 -80.75 -86.58 -26.40
C ARG A 96 -81.69 -85.67 -25.61
N ALA A 97 -81.36 -84.38 -25.50
CA ALA A 97 -82.12 -83.44 -24.68
C ALA A 97 -83.39 -82.90 -25.35
N HIS A 98 -83.41 -82.78 -26.68
CA HIS A 98 -84.45 -82.04 -27.39
C HIS A 98 -85.10 -82.79 -28.56
N LEU A 99 -84.57 -83.94 -28.99
CA LEU A 99 -85.06 -84.69 -30.15
C LEU A 99 -85.49 -86.10 -29.77
N THR A 100 -86.40 -86.22 -28.80
CA THR A 100 -87.09 -87.48 -28.48
C THR A 100 -88.04 -87.89 -29.61
N ASP A 101 -88.68 -86.90 -30.27
CA ASP A 101 -89.46 -87.01 -31.50
C ASP A 101 -89.10 -85.87 -32.47
N VAL A 102 -89.17 -86.10 -33.79
CA VAL A 102 -88.83 -85.09 -34.82
C VAL A 102 -90.08 -84.24 -35.14
N THR A 103 -90.30 -83.20 -34.34
CA THR A 103 -91.35 -82.17 -34.54
C THR A 103 -90.72 -80.79 -34.76
N ASP A 104 -91.49 -79.84 -35.31
CA ASP A 104 -91.04 -78.45 -35.50
C ASP A 104 -90.60 -77.80 -34.19
N GLU A 105 -91.33 -78.04 -33.10
CA GLU A 105 -91.02 -77.51 -31.76
C GLU A 105 -89.70 -78.08 -31.21
N ASN A 106 -89.51 -79.38 -31.34
CA ASN A 106 -88.31 -80.09 -30.89
C ASN A 106 -87.08 -79.73 -31.75
N LEU A 107 -87.24 -79.59 -33.07
CA LEU A 107 -86.17 -79.15 -33.98
C LEU A 107 -85.79 -77.69 -33.76
N THR A 108 -86.76 -76.81 -33.51
CA THR A 108 -86.51 -75.41 -33.15
C THR A 108 -85.77 -75.34 -31.81
N SER A 109 -86.18 -76.14 -30.82
CA SER A 109 -85.49 -76.27 -29.53
C SER A 109 -84.07 -76.81 -29.67
N PHE A 110 -83.86 -77.79 -30.55
CA PHE A 110 -82.55 -78.34 -30.86
C PHE A 110 -81.62 -77.31 -31.54
N TYR A 111 -82.12 -76.53 -32.51
CA TYR A 111 -81.33 -75.45 -33.11
C TYR A 111 -81.02 -74.33 -32.12
N LYS A 112 -81.96 -74.00 -31.23
CA LYS A 112 -81.70 -73.09 -30.11
C LYS A 112 -80.62 -73.64 -29.18
N PHE A 113 -80.62 -74.94 -28.92
CA PHE A 113 -79.57 -75.61 -28.15
C PHE A 113 -78.21 -75.53 -28.86
N LEU A 114 -78.13 -75.83 -30.16
CA LEU A 114 -76.89 -75.75 -30.93
C LEU A 114 -76.34 -74.32 -30.99
N GLY A 115 -77.18 -73.31 -31.17
CA GLY A 115 -76.73 -71.91 -31.11
C GLY A 115 -76.10 -71.55 -29.76
N ASN A 116 -76.73 -71.96 -28.65
CA ASN A 116 -76.26 -71.64 -27.30
C ASN A 116 -75.10 -72.51 -26.79
N ASN A 117 -74.94 -73.74 -27.30
CA ASN A 117 -73.97 -74.69 -26.77
C ASN A 117 -72.84 -75.00 -27.74
N LEU A 118 -73.09 -75.01 -29.05
CA LEU A 118 -72.05 -75.25 -30.07
C LEU A 118 -71.44 -73.93 -30.52
N ILE A 119 -72.28 -73.02 -31.04
CA ILE A 119 -71.82 -71.75 -31.63
C ILE A 119 -71.27 -70.81 -30.55
N ALA A 120 -71.97 -70.67 -29.41
CA ALA A 120 -71.50 -69.84 -28.30
C ALA A 120 -70.14 -70.33 -27.74
N LYS A 121 -69.91 -71.65 -27.65
CA LYS A 121 -68.61 -72.19 -27.22
C LYS A 121 -67.52 -72.05 -28.28
N PHE A 122 -67.86 -72.10 -29.58
CA PHE A 122 -66.91 -71.71 -30.62
C PHE A 122 -66.48 -70.25 -30.46
N ALA A 123 -67.43 -69.34 -30.27
CA ALA A 123 -67.12 -67.93 -30.03
C ALA A 123 -66.27 -67.72 -28.77
N ASP A 124 -66.60 -68.37 -27.65
CA ASP A 124 -65.81 -68.33 -26.41
C ASP A 124 -64.37 -68.80 -26.65
N ARG A 125 -64.19 -69.93 -27.35
CA ARG A 125 -62.87 -70.50 -27.65
C ARG A 125 -62.05 -69.60 -28.57
N ILE A 126 -62.69 -68.99 -29.57
CA ILE A 126 -62.03 -68.03 -30.47
C ILE A 126 -61.60 -66.80 -29.67
N LEU A 127 -62.49 -66.22 -28.86
CA LEU A 127 -62.18 -65.06 -28.01
C LEU A 127 -61.03 -65.37 -27.03
N GLU A 128 -61.02 -66.56 -26.43
CA GLU A 128 -59.94 -67.03 -25.55
C GLU A 128 -58.59 -67.06 -26.30
N LYS A 129 -58.56 -67.70 -27.48
CA LYS A 129 -57.32 -67.90 -28.25
C LYS A 129 -56.81 -66.63 -28.92
N GLU A 130 -57.70 -65.70 -29.24
CA GLU A 130 -57.35 -64.40 -29.83
C GLU A 130 -57.11 -63.31 -28.77
N GLY A 131 -57.01 -63.68 -27.48
CA GLY A 131 -56.42 -62.84 -26.43
C GLY A 131 -57.39 -62.22 -25.41
N VAL A 132 -58.68 -62.57 -25.43
CA VAL A 132 -59.64 -62.14 -24.39
C VAL A 132 -59.52 -63.08 -23.19
N ALA A 133 -58.53 -62.83 -22.33
CA ALA A 133 -58.14 -63.73 -21.25
C ALA A 133 -59.19 -63.87 -20.13
N ASP A 134 -59.95 -62.80 -19.83
CA ASP A 134 -60.94 -62.79 -18.75
C ASP A 134 -62.22 -63.59 -19.11
N PRO A 135 -62.52 -64.72 -18.41
CA PRO A 135 -63.71 -65.52 -18.68
C PRO A 135 -65.03 -64.76 -18.49
N ALA A 136 -65.09 -63.80 -17.56
CA ALA A 136 -66.31 -63.01 -17.33
C ALA A 136 -66.60 -62.09 -18.51
N ARG A 137 -65.56 -61.45 -19.07
CA ARG A 137 -65.67 -60.63 -20.28
C ARG A 137 -66.04 -61.46 -21.50
N ARG A 138 -65.43 -62.63 -21.69
CA ARG A 138 -65.82 -63.54 -22.78
C ARG A 138 -67.28 -63.92 -22.70
N ARG A 139 -67.80 -64.23 -21.51
CA ARG A 139 -69.23 -64.55 -21.31
C ARG A 139 -70.15 -63.41 -21.72
N LEU A 140 -69.80 -62.17 -21.41
CA LEU A 140 -70.57 -60.99 -21.84
C LEU A 140 -70.60 -60.86 -23.37
N TRP A 141 -69.46 -61.05 -24.03
CA TRP A 141 -69.39 -61.02 -25.50
C TRP A 141 -70.16 -62.17 -26.13
N VAL A 142 -69.99 -63.40 -25.65
CA VAL A 142 -70.72 -64.58 -26.14
C VAL A 142 -72.22 -64.36 -26.00
N ASN A 143 -72.70 -63.89 -24.85
CA ASN A 143 -74.10 -63.56 -24.64
C ASN A 143 -74.59 -62.50 -25.62
N LYS A 144 -73.83 -61.42 -25.82
CA LYS A 144 -74.18 -60.37 -26.78
C LYS A 144 -74.26 -60.90 -28.21
N LEU A 145 -73.32 -61.77 -28.62
CA LEU A 145 -73.27 -62.37 -29.96
C LEU A 145 -74.48 -63.27 -30.26
N VAL A 146 -74.93 -64.06 -29.27
CA VAL A 146 -76.06 -65.00 -29.46
C VAL A 146 -77.43 -64.40 -29.11
N GLN A 147 -77.49 -63.24 -28.45
CA GLN A 147 -78.75 -62.60 -28.05
C GLN A 147 -79.71 -62.31 -29.22
N PRO A 148 -79.27 -61.73 -30.36
CA PRO A 148 -80.15 -61.53 -31.51
C PRO A 148 -80.74 -62.85 -32.05
N PHE A 149 -79.92 -63.89 -32.09
CA PHE A 149 -80.35 -65.25 -32.47
C PHE A 149 -81.40 -65.79 -31.51
N ASN A 150 -81.17 -65.69 -30.19
CA ASN A 150 -82.14 -66.15 -29.18
C ASN A 150 -83.48 -65.39 -29.25
N GLY A 151 -83.43 -64.10 -29.57
CA GLY A 151 -84.63 -63.30 -29.85
C GLY A 151 -85.39 -63.82 -31.07
N CYS A 152 -84.70 -64.03 -32.18
CA CYS A 152 -85.26 -64.59 -33.42
C CYS A 152 -85.89 -65.98 -33.19
N MET A 153 -85.15 -66.88 -32.52
CA MET A 153 -85.57 -68.24 -32.23
C MET A 153 -86.77 -68.34 -31.29
N THR A 154 -86.95 -67.38 -30.38
CA THR A 154 -88.09 -67.38 -29.45
C THR A 154 -89.42 -67.09 -30.17
N GLY A 155 -89.37 -66.37 -31.29
CA GLY A 155 -90.53 -66.15 -32.14
C GLY A 155 -90.66 -67.14 -33.31
N ALA A 156 -89.71 -68.06 -33.50
CA ALA A 156 -89.72 -68.98 -34.63
C ALA A 156 -90.90 -69.96 -34.53
N MET A 157 -91.77 -69.97 -35.54
CA MET A 157 -92.96 -70.83 -35.55
C MET A 157 -92.70 -72.19 -36.18
N ASN A 158 -91.63 -72.29 -36.98
CA ASN A 158 -91.29 -73.52 -37.71
C ASN A 158 -89.77 -73.66 -37.87
N PHE A 159 -89.28 -74.90 -37.97
CA PHE A 159 -87.84 -75.13 -38.03
C PHE A 159 -87.25 -74.89 -39.44
N GLN A 160 -88.02 -75.17 -40.51
CA GLN A 160 -87.49 -75.20 -41.87
C GLN A 160 -87.19 -73.80 -42.43
N PHE A 161 -88.02 -72.82 -42.10
CA PHE A 161 -87.90 -71.46 -42.60
C PHE A 161 -87.43 -70.50 -41.50
N ASP A 162 -88.14 -70.41 -40.37
CA ASP A 162 -87.79 -69.42 -39.33
C ASP A 162 -86.50 -69.78 -38.61
N ALA A 163 -86.40 -70.98 -38.05
CA ALA A 163 -85.22 -71.36 -37.26
C ALA A 163 -83.95 -71.45 -38.12
N ASN A 164 -84.07 -71.97 -39.36
CA ASN A 164 -82.98 -71.95 -40.32
C ASN A 164 -82.55 -70.53 -40.70
N HIS A 165 -83.50 -69.62 -40.94
CA HIS A 165 -83.17 -68.21 -41.22
C HIS A 165 -82.45 -67.54 -40.04
N CYS A 166 -82.93 -67.77 -38.81
CA CYS A 166 -82.25 -67.30 -37.61
C CYS A 166 -80.82 -67.86 -37.51
N LEU A 167 -80.63 -69.14 -37.85
CA LEU A 167 -79.32 -69.81 -37.83
C LEU A 167 -78.39 -69.29 -38.94
N ASP A 168 -78.90 -69.07 -40.15
CA ASP A 168 -78.14 -68.49 -41.26
C ASP A 168 -77.71 -67.05 -40.90
N ALA A 169 -78.60 -66.26 -40.29
CA ALA A 169 -78.28 -64.94 -39.76
C ALA A 169 -77.21 -64.98 -38.66
N LEU A 170 -77.25 -65.98 -37.76
CA LEU A 170 -76.20 -66.23 -36.77
C LEU A 170 -74.86 -66.54 -37.44
N ILE A 171 -74.82 -67.49 -38.37
CA ILE A 171 -73.59 -67.91 -39.04
C ILE A 171 -72.95 -66.74 -39.79
N SER A 172 -73.73 -65.96 -40.55
CA SER A 172 -73.19 -64.82 -41.32
C SER A 172 -72.76 -63.64 -40.45
N SER A 173 -73.35 -63.45 -39.25
CA SER A 173 -72.98 -62.36 -38.33
C SER A 173 -71.86 -62.74 -37.35
N LEU A 174 -71.67 -64.02 -37.05
CA LEU A 174 -70.80 -64.48 -35.96
C LEU A 174 -69.33 -64.11 -36.16
N VAL A 175 -68.74 -64.46 -37.30
CA VAL A 175 -67.31 -64.23 -37.57
C VAL A 175 -66.95 -62.73 -37.55
N PRO A 176 -67.63 -61.84 -38.30
CA PRO A 176 -67.35 -60.40 -38.22
C PRO A 176 -67.71 -59.79 -36.85
N SER A 177 -68.74 -60.26 -36.16
CA SER A 177 -69.12 -59.74 -34.84
C SER A 177 -68.18 -60.22 -33.71
N THR A 178 -67.62 -61.43 -33.83
CA THR A 178 -66.56 -61.91 -32.93
C THR A 178 -65.30 -61.05 -33.10
N GLY A 179 -65.00 -60.63 -34.34
CA GLY A 179 -63.93 -59.68 -34.62
C GLY A 179 -64.13 -58.31 -33.93
N ILE A 180 -65.36 -57.81 -33.82
CA ILE A 180 -65.66 -56.61 -33.00
C ILE A 180 -65.28 -56.84 -31.54
N GLY A 181 -65.65 -57.99 -30.98
CA GLY A 181 -65.32 -58.34 -29.60
C GLY A 181 -63.81 -58.39 -29.36
N ILE A 182 -63.07 -59.00 -30.27
CA ILE A 182 -61.60 -59.07 -30.23
C ILE A 182 -61.00 -57.65 -30.30
N VAL A 183 -61.37 -56.84 -31.29
CA VAL A 183 -60.83 -55.47 -31.44
C VAL A 183 -61.15 -54.61 -30.22
N TYR A 184 -62.36 -54.71 -29.69
CA TYR A 184 -62.78 -53.96 -28.51
C TYR A 184 -61.98 -54.36 -27.27
N GLU A 185 -61.89 -55.65 -26.96
CA GLU A 185 -61.20 -56.12 -25.75
C GLU A 185 -59.70 -55.94 -25.85
N LEU A 186 -59.10 -56.12 -27.03
CA LEU A 186 -57.67 -55.85 -27.23
C LEU A 186 -57.36 -54.35 -27.11
N SER A 187 -58.23 -53.47 -27.64
CA SER A 187 -58.09 -52.02 -27.47
C SER A 187 -58.25 -51.62 -26.00
N LYS A 188 -59.22 -52.23 -25.31
CA LYS A 188 -59.48 -52.01 -23.89
C LYS A 188 -58.31 -52.45 -23.02
N ALA A 189 -57.77 -53.64 -23.27
CA ALA A 189 -56.69 -54.22 -22.48
C ALA A 189 -55.33 -53.55 -22.74
N ASN A 190 -55.03 -53.22 -24.00
CA ASN A 190 -53.66 -52.88 -24.40
C ASN A 190 -53.45 -51.42 -24.82
N LEU A 191 -54.49 -50.71 -25.26
CA LEU A 191 -54.35 -49.35 -25.83
C LEU A 191 -54.94 -48.26 -24.92
N THR A 192 -56.16 -48.46 -24.41
CA THR A 192 -56.84 -47.45 -23.60
C THR A 192 -56.31 -47.20 -22.19
N PRO A 193 -55.57 -48.10 -21.50
CA PRO A 193 -55.00 -47.77 -20.19
C PRO A 193 -54.08 -46.54 -20.23
N ALA A 194 -53.45 -46.27 -21.38
CA ALA A 194 -52.60 -45.11 -21.63
C ALA A 194 -53.38 -43.80 -21.87
N LEU A 195 -54.69 -43.87 -22.11
CA LEU A 195 -55.56 -42.72 -22.33
C LEU A 195 -56.24 -42.26 -21.02
N PRO A 196 -56.57 -40.95 -20.89
CA PRO A 196 -57.42 -40.44 -19.83
C PRO A 196 -58.74 -41.21 -19.75
N GLU A 197 -59.27 -41.41 -18.53
CA GLU A 197 -60.45 -42.25 -18.28
C GLU A 197 -61.66 -41.87 -19.17
N MET A 198 -61.90 -40.57 -19.35
CA MET A 198 -62.99 -40.04 -20.19
C MET A 198 -62.85 -40.38 -21.68
N GLU A 199 -61.64 -40.68 -22.17
CA GLU A 199 -61.36 -40.96 -23.58
C GLU A 199 -61.35 -42.45 -23.90
N ARG A 200 -61.31 -43.33 -22.88
CA ARG A 200 -61.17 -44.78 -23.04
C ARG A 200 -62.37 -45.40 -23.77
N SER A 201 -63.59 -45.12 -23.31
CA SER A 201 -64.80 -45.67 -23.93
C SER A 201 -65.05 -45.14 -25.35
N PRO A 202 -64.94 -43.81 -25.61
CA PRO A 202 -65.00 -43.28 -26.97
C PRO A 202 -63.94 -43.88 -27.91
N PHE A 203 -62.71 -44.10 -27.42
CA PHE A 203 -61.64 -44.70 -28.20
C PHE A 203 -61.95 -46.14 -28.59
N ASN A 204 -62.36 -46.99 -27.64
CA ASN A 204 -62.71 -48.39 -27.92
C ASN A 204 -63.83 -48.49 -28.95
N LYS A 205 -64.85 -47.62 -28.84
CA LYS A 205 -65.93 -47.54 -29.83
C LYS A 205 -65.41 -47.15 -31.21
N ALA A 206 -64.56 -46.12 -31.29
CA ALA A 206 -63.96 -45.69 -32.56
C ALA A 206 -63.14 -46.80 -33.23
N GLN A 207 -62.42 -47.63 -32.46
CA GLN A 207 -61.71 -48.80 -33.01
C GLN A 207 -62.69 -49.83 -33.60
N THR A 208 -63.77 -50.14 -32.88
CA THR A 208 -64.79 -51.04 -33.43
C THR A 208 -65.47 -50.49 -34.67
N ASP A 209 -65.65 -49.17 -34.78
CA ASP A 209 -66.25 -48.53 -35.95
C ASP A 209 -65.30 -48.48 -37.16
N LEU A 210 -64.00 -48.28 -36.93
CA LEU A 210 -62.95 -48.43 -37.96
C LEU A 210 -62.91 -49.87 -38.49
N TYR A 211 -62.96 -50.86 -37.60
CA TYR A 211 -63.05 -52.26 -37.97
C TYR A 211 -64.28 -52.55 -38.85
N LYS A 212 -65.47 -52.08 -38.44
CA LYS A 212 -66.71 -52.23 -39.23
C LYS A 212 -66.60 -51.61 -40.62
N THR A 213 -65.96 -50.44 -40.72
CA THR A 213 -65.80 -49.73 -42.00
C THR A 213 -64.84 -50.43 -42.94
N CYS A 214 -63.85 -51.16 -42.40
CA CYS A 214 -62.89 -51.93 -43.18
C CYS A 214 -63.50 -53.19 -43.83
N LEU A 215 -64.51 -53.80 -43.20
CA LEU A 215 -65.10 -55.04 -43.69
C LEU A 215 -65.88 -54.85 -45.00
N PRO A 216 -65.86 -55.84 -45.91
CA PRO A 216 -66.59 -55.77 -47.17
C PRO A 216 -68.10 -55.71 -46.94
N LYS A 217 -68.77 -54.71 -47.54
CA LYS A 217 -70.23 -54.60 -47.52
C LYS A 217 -70.83 -55.59 -48.52
N ASN A 218 -71.83 -56.38 -48.10
CA ASN A 218 -72.64 -57.28 -48.93
C ASN A 218 -71.98 -58.59 -49.41
N LYS A 219 -70.91 -59.06 -48.76
CA LYS A 219 -70.36 -60.43 -48.94
C LYS A 219 -70.10 -61.08 -47.59
N GLU A 220 -70.15 -62.42 -47.52
CA GLU A 220 -69.70 -63.14 -46.31
C GLU A 220 -68.24 -62.80 -46.02
N SER A 221 -67.97 -62.22 -44.84
CA SER A 221 -66.60 -61.91 -44.41
C SER A 221 -65.85 -63.19 -44.05
N THR A 222 -64.67 -63.39 -44.64
CA THR A 222 -63.82 -64.54 -44.30
C THR A 222 -63.01 -64.28 -43.02
N GLY A 223 -62.46 -65.33 -42.42
CA GLY A 223 -61.55 -65.17 -41.28
C GLY A 223 -60.31 -64.33 -41.60
N ALA A 224 -59.84 -64.35 -42.85
CA ALA A 224 -58.73 -63.52 -43.32
C ALA A 224 -59.10 -62.03 -43.40
N ASP A 225 -60.30 -61.70 -43.89
CA ASP A 225 -60.82 -60.33 -43.93
C ASP A 225 -60.93 -59.74 -42.52
N VAL A 226 -61.46 -60.54 -41.58
CA VAL A 226 -61.56 -60.16 -40.17
C VAL A 226 -60.19 -59.90 -39.55
N LYS A 227 -59.19 -60.79 -39.77
CA LYS A 227 -57.84 -60.60 -39.24
C LYS A 227 -57.14 -59.37 -39.82
N SER A 228 -57.26 -59.16 -41.13
CA SER A 228 -56.70 -57.98 -41.81
C SER A 228 -57.33 -56.67 -41.29
N CYS A 229 -58.65 -56.63 -41.16
CA CYS A 229 -59.35 -55.45 -40.65
C CYS A 229 -59.12 -55.20 -39.15
N ALA A 230 -59.01 -56.25 -38.35
CA ALA A 230 -58.63 -56.14 -36.94
C ALA A 230 -57.21 -55.57 -36.81
N LEU A 231 -56.25 -56.07 -37.59
CA LEU A 231 -54.89 -55.53 -37.63
C LEU A 231 -54.85 -54.07 -38.09
N SER A 232 -55.64 -53.70 -39.10
CA SER A 232 -55.76 -52.32 -39.58
C SER A 232 -56.29 -51.38 -38.49
N SER A 233 -57.34 -51.79 -37.78
CA SER A 233 -57.86 -51.03 -36.63
C SER A 233 -56.79 -50.91 -35.54
N MET A 234 -56.10 -52.00 -35.19
CA MET A 234 -55.04 -51.97 -34.18
C MET A 234 -53.88 -51.04 -34.59
N LYS A 235 -53.46 -51.03 -35.86
CA LYS A 235 -52.46 -50.08 -36.38
C LYS A 235 -52.90 -48.63 -36.18
N SER A 236 -54.16 -48.31 -36.47
CA SER A 236 -54.72 -46.97 -36.28
C SER A 236 -54.80 -46.60 -34.79
N GLY A 237 -55.23 -47.53 -33.94
CA GLY A 237 -55.28 -47.35 -32.49
C GLY A 237 -53.91 -47.10 -31.86
N VAL A 238 -52.90 -47.90 -32.23
CA VAL A 238 -51.51 -47.72 -31.78
C VAL A 238 -50.96 -46.37 -32.21
N LEU A 239 -51.19 -45.95 -33.47
CA LEU A 239 -50.78 -44.61 -33.93
C LEU A 239 -51.37 -43.51 -33.04
N LYS A 240 -52.68 -43.53 -32.83
CA LYS A 240 -53.37 -42.49 -32.06
C LYS A 240 -52.90 -42.41 -30.60
N VAL A 241 -52.88 -43.54 -29.89
CA VAL A 241 -52.44 -43.57 -28.47
C VAL A 241 -50.98 -43.16 -28.33
N THR A 242 -50.12 -43.59 -29.27
CA THR A 242 -48.72 -43.22 -29.27
C THR A 242 -48.55 -41.73 -29.58
N GLU A 243 -49.39 -41.15 -30.45
CA GLU A 243 -49.35 -39.73 -30.78
C GLU A 243 -49.66 -38.87 -29.55
N ASP A 244 -50.74 -39.20 -28.85
CA ASP A 244 -51.19 -38.48 -27.66
C ASP A 244 -50.15 -38.59 -26.54
N SER A 245 -49.64 -39.81 -26.31
CA SER A 245 -48.62 -40.09 -25.30
C SER A 245 -47.28 -39.39 -25.61
N LEU A 246 -46.83 -39.48 -26.86
CA LEU A 246 -45.59 -38.84 -27.32
C LEU A 246 -45.70 -37.32 -27.20
N THR A 247 -46.81 -36.73 -27.66
CA THR A 247 -47.04 -35.29 -27.60
C THR A 247 -47.03 -34.80 -26.14
N LYS A 248 -47.69 -35.53 -25.23
CA LYS A 248 -47.70 -35.22 -23.80
C LYS A 248 -46.29 -35.29 -23.20
N ILE A 249 -45.54 -36.35 -23.49
CA ILE A 249 -44.17 -36.53 -22.99
C ILE A 249 -43.26 -35.42 -23.51
N ILE A 250 -43.23 -35.19 -24.82
CA ILE A 250 -42.40 -34.16 -25.44
C ILE A 250 -42.75 -32.79 -24.89
N ASN A 251 -44.02 -32.41 -24.81
CA ASN A 251 -44.40 -31.09 -24.28
C ASN A 251 -44.00 -30.90 -22.81
N SER A 252 -44.01 -31.96 -22.01
CA SER A 252 -43.58 -31.90 -20.60
C SER A 252 -42.06 -31.88 -20.42
N LYS A 253 -41.29 -32.31 -21.43
CA LYS A 253 -39.85 -32.54 -21.32
C LYS A 253 -39.00 -31.68 -22.25
N ALA A 254 -39.52 -31.13 -23.32
CA ALA A 254 -38.77 -30.22 -24.19
C ALA A 254 -38.44 -28.91 -23.45
N SER A 255 -37.49 -28.15 -23.97
CA SER A 255 -37.11 -26.82 -23.49
C SER A 255 -38.19 -25.77 -23.76
N SER A 256 -39.00 -25.98 -24.80
CA SER A 256 -40.12 -25.11 -25.19
C SER A 256 -41.16 -25.87 -26.01
N SER A 257 -42.36 -25.29 -26.14
CA SER A 257 -43.41 -25.84 -27.01
C SER A 257 -42.96 -25.94 -28.48
N GLN A 258 -42.18 -24.97 -28.97
CA GLN A 258 -41.69 -24.98 -30.36
C GLN A 258 -40.67 -26.10 -30.59
N GLN A 259 -39.73 -26.30 -29.66
CA GLN A 259 -38.81 -27.43 -29.77
C GLN A 259 -39.54 -28.76 -29.66
N GLY A 260 -40.58 -28.84 -28.83
CA GLY A 260 -41.44 -30.02 -28.79
C GLY A 260 -42.05 -30.37 -30.15
N LYS A 261 -42.54 -29.37 -30.91
CA LYS A 261 -43.03 -29.58 -32.28
C LYS A 261 -41.93 -30.08 -33.22
N ASN A 262 -40.73 -29.49 -33.17
CA ASN A 262 -39.61 -29.90 -34.01
C ASN A 262 -39.19 -31.35 -33.75
N ILE A 263 -39.12 -31.77 -32.48
CA ILE A 263 -38.81 -33.15 -32.11
C ILE A 263 -39.85 -34.11 -32.66
N LYS A 264 -41.15 -33.79 -32.51
CA LYS A 264 -42.24 -34.62 -33.06
C LYS A 264 -42.11 -34.77 -34.58
N ILE A 265 -41.87 -33.68 -35.31
CA ILE A 265 -41.67 -33.70 -36.77
C ILE A 265 -40.51 -34.61 -37.17
N ALA A 266 -39.42 -34.64 -36.39
CA ALA A 266 -38.25 -35.46 -36.69
C ALA A 266 -38.48 -36.96 -36.45
N VAL A 267 -39.24 -37.35 -35.42
CA VAL A 267 -39.35 -38.77 -35.01
C VAL A 267 -40.62 -39.46 -35.51
N TRP A 268 -41.70 -38.69 -35.74
CA TRP A 268 -43.01 -39.24 -36.07
C TRP A 268 -43.07 -40.01 -37.40
N PRO A 269 -42.49 -39.50 -38.52
CA PRO A 269 -42.58 -40.18 -39.80
C PRO A 269 -41.94 -41.59 -39.79
N THR A 270 -40.83 -41.76 -39.07
CA THR A 270 -40.15 -43.05 -38.94
C THR A 270 -40.99 -44.07 -38.15
N PHE A 271 -41.68 -43.62 -37.10
CA PHE A 271 -42.59 -44.47 -36.34
C PHE A 271 -43.81 -44.87 -37.18
N GLU A 272 -44.41 -43.91 -37.91
CA GLU A 272 -45.56 -44.18 -38.78
C GLU A 272 -45.22 -45.23 -39.86
N GLU A 273 -44.05 -45.09 -40.49
CA GLU A 273 -43.55 -46.05 -41.48
C GLU A 273 -43.28 -47.44 -40.88
N CYS A 274 -42.72 -47.51 -39.66
CA CYS A 274 -42.55 -48.77 -38.95
C CYS A 274 -43.90 -49.44 -38.66
N ASN A 275 -44.88 -48.68 -38.16
CA ASN A 275 -46.20 -49.17 -37.83
C ASN A 275 -46.97 -49.69 -39.06
N LYS A 276 -46.79 -49.06 -40.22
CA LYS A 276 -47.37 -49.54 -41.50
C LYS A 276 -46.89 -50.93 -41.88
N LYS A 277 -45.62 -51.25 -41.62
CA LYS A 277 -44.99 -52.55 -41.93
C LYS A 277 -45.36 -53.69 -40.97
N VAL A 278 -46.03 -53.41 -39.85
CA VAL A 278 -46.46 -54.47 -38.93
C VAL A 278 -47.39 -55.46 -39.65
N GLY A 279 -47.05 -56.74 -39.62
CA GLY A 279 -47.82 -57.79 -40.30
C GLY A 279 -47.79 -57.75 -41.82
N SER A 280 -46.86 -57.00 -42.45
CA SER A 280 -46.65 -57.07 -43.91
C SER A 280 -45.90 -58.32 -44.35
N ASP A 281 -45.11 -58.94 -43.45
CA ASP A 281 -44.45 -60.22 -43.70
C ASP A 281 -45.32 -61.37 -43.15
N VAL A 282 -45.98 -62.07 -44.07
CA VAL A 282 -46.89 -63.18 -43.79
C VAL A 282 -46.15 -64.42 -43.25
N ASN A 283 -44.83 -64.51 -43.46
CA ASN A 283 -43.99 -65.63 -43.00
C ASN A 283 -43.25 -65.32 -41.69
N SER A 284 -43.42 -64.13 -41.12
CA SER A 284 -42.75 -63.73 -39.89
C SER A 284 -43.20 -64.59 -38.71
N LYS A 285 -42.23 -65.19 -38.01
CA LYS A 285 -42.46 -65.90 -36.75
C LYS A 285 -42.60 -64.96 -35.54
N ILE A 286 -42.41 -63.65 -35.74
CA ILE A 286 -42.46 -62.64 -34.69
C ILE A 286 -43.92 -62.20 -34.49
N SER A 287 -44.40 -62.24 -33.24
CA SER A 287 -45.77 -61.84 -32.92
C SER A 287 -46.05 -60.39 -33.31
N TYR A 288 -47.31 -60.04 -33.61
CA TYR A 288 -47.67 -58.64 -33.88
C TYR A 288 -47.36 -57.72 -32.69
N THR A 289 -47.52 -58.22 -31.46
CA THR A 289 -47.17 -57.50 -30.23
C THR A 289 -45.68 -57.12 -30.20
N ASP A 290 -44.79 -58.03 -30.56
CA ASP A 290 -43.35 -57.76 -30.61
C ASP A 290 -42.98 -56.81 -31.76
N GLN A 291 -43.66 -56.92 -32.90
CA GLN A 291 -43.48 -55.98 -34.03
C GLN A 291 -43.89 -54.55 -33.64
N PHE A 292 -45.04 -54.36 -32.98
CA PHE A 292 -45.46 -53.06 -32.45
C PHE A 292 -44.50 -52.54 -31.37
N THR A 293 -44.11 -53.39 -30.43
CA THR A 293 -43.17 -53.03 -29.35
C THR A 293 -41.84 -52.56 -29.91
N ASN A 294 -41.33 -53.21 -30.96
CA ASN A 294 -40.11 -52.77 -31.65
C ASN A 294 -40.23 -51.37 -32.26
N CYS A 295 -41.38 -51.02 -32.85
CA CYS A 295 -41.62 -49.68 -33.37
C CYS A 295 -41.67 -48.63 -32.24
N ILE A 296 -42.32 -48.95 -31.12
CA ILE A 296 -42.41 -48.08 -29.94
C ILE A 296 -41.02 -47.87 -29.31
N ASP A 297 -40.21 -48.91 -29.19
CA ASP A 297 -38.85 -48.82 -28.64
C ASP A 297 -37.94 -47.92 -29.47
N ASN A 298 -38.01 -48.06 -30.80
CA ASN A 298 -37.26 -47.22 -31.70
C ASN A 298 -37.70 -45.76 -31.57
N LEU A 299 -39.01 -45.51 -31.42
CA LEU A 299 -39.55 -44.17 -31.16
C LEU A 299 -39.04 -43.61 -29.83
N ILE A 300 -39.02 -44.39 -28.74
CA ILE A 300 -38.50 -43.97 -27.43
C ILE A 300 -37.02 -43.59 -27.54
N GLY A 301 -36.19 -44.43 -28.17
CA GLY A 301 -34.76 -44.16 -28.35
C GLY A 301 -34.49 -42.90 -29.16
N SER A 302 -35.21 -42.70 -30.28
CA SER A 302 -35.10 -41.51 -31.11
C SER A 302 -35.59 -40.25 -30.41
N THR A 303 -36.75 -40.31 -29.76
CA THR A 303 -37.32 -39.17 -29.01
C THR A 303 -36.39 -38.75 -27.88
N GLY A 304 -35.85 -39.71 -27.12
CA GLY A 304 -34.90 -39.42 -26.05
C GLY A 304 -33.59 -38.81 -26.57
N THR A 305 -33.11 -39.23 -27.74
CA THR A 305 -31.93 -38.65 -28.41
C THR A 305 -32.13 -37.15 -28.68
N PHE A 306 -33.26 -36.79 -29.29
CA PHE A 306 -33.57 -35.39 -29.59
C PHE A 306 -33.91 -34.56 -28.35
N LEU A 307 -34.57 -35.14 -27.34
CA LEU A 307 -34.81 -34.46 -26.05
C LEU A 307 -33.49 -34.18 -25.30
N VAL A 308 -32.52 -35.08 -25.36
CA VAL A 308 -31.18 -34.85 -24.80
C VAL A 308 -30.48 -33.70 -25.53
N GLN A 309 -30.53 -33.71 -26.87
CA GLN A 309 -29.97 -32.62 -27.67
C GLN A 309 -30.60 -31.28 -27.33
N ASP A 310 -31.94 -31.21 -27.35
CA ASP A 310 -32.72 -30.02 -27.01
C ASP A 310 -32.38 -29.50 -25.60
N LYS A 311 -32.29 -30.37 -24.60
CA LYS A 311 -31.94 -29.97 -23.24
C LYS A 311 -30.51 -29.44 -23.16
N ILE A 312 -29.55 -30.03 -23.85
CA ILE A 312 -28.17 -29.54 -23.84
C ILE A 312 -28.07 -28.19 -24.54
N GLU A 313 -28.74 -28.03 -25.69
CA GLU A 313 -28.67 -26.81 -26.50
C GLU A 313 -29.45 -25.63 -25.90
N ASN A 314 -30.47 -25.88 -25.09
CA ASN A 314 -31.38 -24.84 -24.61
C ASN A 314 -31.36 -24.66 -23.09
N THR A 315 -30.47 -25.32 -22.35
CA THR A 315 -30.29 -25.06 -20.91
C THR A 315 -29.35 -23.88 -20.69
N PRO A 316 -29.78 -22.78 -20.04
CA PRO A 316 -28.96 -21.59 -19.84
C PRO A 316 -27.59 -21.86 -19.19
N ALA A 317 -27.56 -22.68 -18.13
CA ALA A 317 -26.33 -23.01 -17.42
C ALA A 317 -25.26 -23.72 -18.29
N ILE A 318 -25.69 -24.41 -19.35
CA ILE A 318 -24.77 -25.04 -20.32
C ILE A 318 -24.26 -23.99 -21.30
N ASN A 319 -25.16 -23.17 -21.85
CA ASN A 319 -24.82 -22.13 -22.84
C ASN A 319 -23.99 -20.97 -22.26
N GLU A 320 -24.14 -20.67 -20.97
CA GLU A 320 -23.32 -19.68 -20.29
C GLU A 320 -21.87 -20.15 -20.08
N LYS A 321 -21.62 -21.46 -20.11
CA LYS A 321 -20.35 -22.06 -19.70
C LYS A 321 -19.59 -22.75 -20.81
N LEU A 322 -20.28 -23.19 -21.86
CA LEU A 322 -19.68 -23.82 -23.02
C LEU A 322 -19.89 -22.96 -24.26
N SER A 323 -18.92 -22.94 -25.15
CA SER A 323 -19.08 -22.24 -26.42
C SER A 323 -20.19 -22.87 -27.27
N PRO A 324 -20.86 -22.13 -28.17
CA PRO A 324 -21.91 -22.69 -29.03
C PRO A 324 -21.45 -23.92 -29.84
N GLN A 325 -20.17 -23.99 -30.20
CA GLN A 325 -19.58 -25.15 -30.90
C GLN A 325 -19.45 -26.36 -29.98
N GLU A 326 -19.02 -26.17 -28.74
CA GLU A 326 -18.93 -27.23 -27.74
C GLU A 326 -20.30 -27.74 -27.32
N VAL A 327 -21.30 -26.85 -27.21
CA VAL A 327 -22.69 -27.22 -26.92
C VAL A 327 -23.24 -28.10 -28.03
N LYS A 328 -23.12 -27.70 -29.31
CA LYS A 328 -23.55 -28.51 -30.45
C LYS A 328 -22.86 -29.88 -30.49
N LYS A 329 -21.55 -29.91 -30.24
CA LYS A 329 -20.78 -31.15 -30.19
C LYS A 329 -21.26 -32.06 -29.04
N LEU A 330 -21.41 -31.50 -27.84
CA LEU A 330 -21.87 -32.23 -26.65
C LEU A 330 -23.30 -32.76 -26.84
N ALA A 331 -24.20 -31.95 -27.37
CA ALA A 331 -25.58 -32.35 -27.69
C ALA A 331 -25.60 -33.55 -28.64
N SER A 332 -24.84 -33.48 -29.74
CA SER A 332 -24.73 -34.57 -30.71
C SER A 332 -24.14 -35.85 -30.10
N GLU A 333 -23.02 -35.74 -29.38
CA GLU A 333 -22.36 -36.88 -28.72
C GLU A 333 -23.24 -37.55 -27.67
N LYS A 334 -23.86 -36.76 -26.80
CA LYS A 334 -24.74 -37.27 -25.73
C LYS A 334 -26.06 -37.80 -26.26
N GLY A 335 -26.59 -37.23 -27.33
CA GLY A 335 -27.71 -37.82 -28.07
C GLY A 335 -27.37 -39.23 -28.59
N LYS A 336 -26.20 -39.40 -29.24
CA LYS A 336 -25.74 -40.72 -29.71
C LYS A 336 -25.51 -41.70 -28.57
N GLN A 337 -24.89 -41.26 -27.48
CA GLN A 337 -24.68 -42.12 -26.29
C GLN A 337 -26.00 -42.54 -25.66
N PHE A 338 -26.99 -41.66 -25.60
CA PHE A 338 -28.33 -42.01 -25.14
C PHE A 338 -28.94 -43.10 -26.03
N LYS A 339 -28.84 -42.96 -27.37
CA LYS A 339 -29.34 -43.98 -28.31
C LYS A 339 -28.68 -45.34 -28.09
N ILE A 340 -27.34 -45.37 -27.96
CA ILE A 340 -26.58 -46.60 -27.69
C ILE A 340 -27.04 -47.24 -26.38
N CYS A 341 -27.23 -46.45 -25.33
CA CYS A 341 -27.73 -46.95 -24.06
C CYS A 341 -29.16 -47.51 -24.19
N ALA A 342 -30.07 -46.79 -24.85
CA ALA A 342 -31.45 -47.24 -25.07
C ALA A 342 -31.50 -48.54 -25.89
N ASP A 343 -30.67 -48.67 -26.92
CA ASP A 343 -30.56 -49.91 -27.71
C ASP A 343 -29.99 -51.07 -26.88
N GLY A 344 -29.05 -50.79 -25.98
CA GLY A 344 -28.57 -51.75 -24.99
C GLY A 344 -29.67 -52.20 -24.02
N GLN A 345 -30.51 -51.28 -23.54
CA GLN A 345 -31.66 -51.61 -22.70
C GLN A 345 -32.71 -52.44 -23.46
N LYS A 346 -32.89 -52.15 -24.75
CA LYS A 346 -33.77 -52.90 -25.63
C LYS A 346 -33.30 -54.34 -25.76
N ALA A 347 -32.00 -54.56 -25.97
CA ALA A 347 -31.41 -55.89 -26.06
C ALA A 347 -31.52 -56.70 -24.75
N LYS A 348 -31.49 -56.02 -23.60
CA LYS A 348 -31.68 -56.64 -22.27
C LYS A 348 -33.14 -56.94 -21.93
N GLY A 349 -34.10 -56.39 -22.69
CA GLY A 349 -35.52 -56.52 -22.40
C GLY A 349 -35.96 -55.85 -21.09
N GLU A 350 -35.21 -54.87 -20.58
CA GLU A 350 -35.57 -54.17 -19.34
C GLU A 350 -36.78 -53.24 -19.57
N ARG A 351 -37.93 -53.62 -19.01
CA ARG A 351 -39.20 -52.88 -19.15
C ARG A 351 -39.66 -52.26 -17.82
N LEU A 352 -40.21 -51.06 -17.90
CA LEU A 352 -40.96 -50.42 -16.81
C LEU A 352 -42.35 -50.10 -17.34
N ASN A 353 -43.39 -50.67 -16.72
CA ASN A 353 -44.79 -50.54 -17.16
C ASN A 353 -45.01 -50.90 -18.65
N GLY A 354 -44.32 -51.94 -19.15
CA GLY A 354 -44.43 -52.39 -20.54
C GLY A 354 -43.63 -51.58 -21.56
N LEU A 355 -42.95 -50.49 -21.17
CA LEU A 355 -42.11 -49.67 -22.04
C LEU A 355 -40.62 -49.85 -21.71
N LEU A 356 -39.74 -49.50 -22.65
CA LEU A 356 -38.30 -49.52 -22.45
C LEU A 356 -37.87 -48.68 -21.22
N ASN A 357 -37.16 -49.29 -20.27
CA ASN A 357 -36.66 -48.57 -19.09
C ASN A 357 -35.39 -47.76 -19.42
N ILE A 358 -35.56 -46.45 -19.62
CA ILE A 358 -34.48 -45.53 -20.00
C ILE A 358 -33.93 -44.67 -18.85
N GLU A 359 -34.37 -44.89 -17.60
CA GLU A 359 -33.99 -44.01 -16.48
C GLU A 359 -32.49 -44.09 -16.16
N SER A 360 -31.86 -45.25 -16.40
CA SER A 360 -30.41 -45.43 -16.29
C SER A 360 -29.65 -44.62 -17.35
N CYS A 361 -30.14 -44.63 -18.60
CA CYS A 361 -29.57 -43.86 -19.70
C CYS A 361 -29.65 -42.35 -19.45
N LYS A 362 -30.82 -41.87 -19.00
CA LYS A 362 -31.00 -40.47 -18.61
C LYS A 362 -30.01 -40.06 -17.53
N ARG A 363 -29.84 -40.88 -16.49
CA ARG A 363 -28.94 -40.60 -15.36
C ARG A 363 -27.48 -40.47 -15.79
N ILE A 364 -27.01 -41.40 -16.63
CA ILE A 364 -25.63 -41.37 -17.17
C ILE A 364 -25.39 -40.04 -17.90
N ILE A 365 -26.29 -39.68 -18.81
CA ILE A 365 -26.15 -38.44 -19.59
C ILE A 365 -26.19 -37.20 -18.69
N THR A 366 -27.15 -37.11 -17.76
CA THR A 366 -27.26 -35.97 -16.84
C THR A 366 -25.99 -35.84 -16.00
N ASN A 367 -25.46 -36.94 -15.47
CA ASN A 367 -24.26 -36.91 -14.65
C ASN A 367 -23.02 -36.50 -15.46
N GLU A 368 -22.85 -37.00 -16.67
CA GLU A 368 -21.70 -36.62 -17.50
C GLU A 368 -21.75 -35.15 -17.97
N VAL A 369 -22.93 -34.64 -18.33
CA VAL A 369 -23.11 -33.23 -18.68
C VAL A 369 -22.87 -32.34 -17.46
N THR A 370 -23.43 -32.70 -16.30
CA THR A 370 -23.24 -31.94 -15.05
C THR A 370 -21.76 -31.88 -14.65
N LEU A 371 -21.04 -33.01 -14.74
CA LEU A 371 -19.61 -33.07 -14.45
C LEU A 371 -18.82 -32.08 -15.32
N LYS A 372 -19.11 -32.03 -16.63
CA LYS A 372 -18.42 -31.13 -17.56
C LYS A 372 -18.70 -29.67 -17.26
N VAL A 373 -19.97 -29.30 -17.05
CA VAL A 373 -20.37 -27.93 -16.75
C VAL A 373 -19.78 -27.46 -15.42
N VAL A 374 -19.90 -28.26 -14.37
CA VAL A 374 -19.36 -27.93 -13.05
C VAL A 374 -17.83 -27.83 -13.09
N GLY A 375 -17.15 -28.73 -13.81
CA GLY A 375 -15.70 -28.65 -13.99
C GLY A 375 -15.26 -27.34 -14.65
N GLN A 376 -16.01 -26.87 -15.65
CA GLN A 376 -15.76 -25.58 -16.29
C GLN A 376 -16.02 -24.40 -15.33
N ILE A 377 -17.10 -24.46 -14.54
CA ILE A 377 -17.40 -23.45 -13.52
C ILE A 377 -16.28 -23.35 -12.49
N LEU A 378 -15.76 -24.49 -12.00
CA LEU A 378 -14.63 -24.50 -11.06
C LEU A 378 -13.38 -23.86 -11.70
N THR A 379 -13.11 -24.17 -12.97
CA THR A 379 -11.97 -23.59 -13.70
C THR A 379 -12.09 -22.08 -13.85
N GLU A 380 -13.23 -21.59 -14.35
CA GLU A 380 -13.49 -20.15 -14.49
C GLU A 380 -13.44 -19.42 -13.15
N THR A 381 -13.97 -20.05 -12.09
CA THR A 381 -13.98 -19.46 -10.75
C THR A 381 -12.56 -19.32 -10.21
N ALA A 382 -11.69 -20.32 -10.39
CA ALA A 382 -10.27 -20.23 -10.04
C ALA A 382 -9.55 -19.13 -10.84
N GLN A 383 -9.79 -19.05 -12.15
CA GLN A 383 -9.20 -18.03 -13.04
C GLN A 383 -9.65 -16.61 -12.67
N LYS A 384 -10.95 -16.42 -12.40
CA LYS A 384 -11.50 -15.12 -12.01
C LYS A 384 -11.06 -14.71 -10.61
N SER A 385 -10.87 -15.68 -9.71
CA SER A 385 -10.51 -15.43 -8.31
C SER A 385 -9.01 -15.24 -8.09
N ILE A 386 -8.15 -15.87 -8.90
CA ILE A 386 -6.70 -15.86 -8.77
C ILE A 386 -6.10 -15.29 -10.08
N LYS A 387 -6.36 -14.01 -10.34
CA LYS A 387 -5.96 -13.36 -11.62
C LYS A 387 -4.46 -13.10 -11.72
N SER A 388 -3.80 -12.92 -10.58
CA SER A 388 -2.38 -12.56 -10.45
C SER A 388 -1.43 -13.71 -10.77
N ASP A 389 -1.83 -14.96 -10.54
CA ASP A 389 -0.99 -16.14 -10.72
C ASP A 389 -1.70 -17.25 -11.52
N LYS A 390 -1.35 -17.34 -12.80
CA LYS A 390 -1.90 -18.33 -13.73
C LYS A 390 -1.53 -19.77 -13.34
N ALA A 391 -0.35 -20.00 -12.77
CA ALA A 391 0.09 -21.34 -12.37
C ALA A 391 -0.68 -21.83 -11.13
N LEU A 392 -0.84 -20.96 -10.13
CA LEU A 392 -1.65 -21.24 -8.94
C LEU A 392 -3.14 -21.39 -9.27
N SER A 393 -3.65 -20.58 -10.18
CA SER A 393 -5.01 -20.69 -10.70
C SER A 393 -5.26 -22.05 -11.36
N ASN A 394 -4.36 -22.48 -12.26
CA ASN A 394 -4.42 -23.80 -12.90
C ASN A 394 -4.32 -24.94 -11.89
N LYS A 395 -3.43 -24.84 -10.89
CA LYS A 395 -3.30 -25.82 -9.81
C LYS A 395 -4.59 -25.93 -9.00
N THR A 396 -5.16 -24.79 -8.60
CA THR A 396 -6.40 -24.74 -7.80
C THR A 396 -7.59 -25.30 -8.58
N SER A 397 -7.68 -24.99 -9.89
CA SER A 397 -8.68 -25.61 -10.77
C SER A 397 -8.55 -27.13 -10.81
N ASN A 398 -7.33 -27.65 -11.02
CA ASN A 398 -7.06 -29.09 -11.05
C ASN A 398 -7.39 -29.78 -9.72
N GLU A 399 -7.08 -29.15 -8.58
CA GLU A 399 -7.48 -29.65 -7.25
C GLU A 399 -9.02 -29.70 -7.11
N GLY A 400 -9.73 -28.66 -7.58
CA GLY A 400 -11.20 -28.66 -7.61
C GLY A 400 -11.79 -29.79 -8.45
N LEU A 401 -11.19 -30.04 -9.63
CA LEU A 401 -11.57 -31.16 -10.50
C LEU A 401 -11.25 -32.51 -9.83
N GLN A 402 -10.12 -32.64 -9.15
CA GLN A 402 -9.78 -33.86 -8.40
C GLN A 402 -10.77 -34.12 -7.26
N LEU A 403 -11.16 -33.09 -6.51
CA LEU A 403 -12.19 -33.20 -5.47
C LEU A 403 -13.51 -33.69 -6.06
N LEU A 404 -13.95 -33.10 -7.18
CA LEU A 404 -15.15 -33.54 -7.88
C LEU A 404 -15.04 -35.01 -8.32
N ASN A 405 -13.95 -35.36 -9.00
CA ASN A 405 -13.72 -36.71 -9.50
C ASN A 405 -13.59 -37.76 -8.39
N SER A 406 -13.14 -37.38 -7.18
CA SER A 406 -12.98 -38.30 -6.05
C SER A 406 -14.30 -38.86 -5.50
N CYS A 407 -15.42 -38.16 -5.72
CA CYS A 407 -16.75 -38.60 -5.29
C CYS A 407 -17.74 -38.83 -6.43
N TRP A 408 -17.35 -38.59 -7.68
CA TRP A 408 -18.26 -38.67 -8.83
C TRP A 408 -18.31 -40.06 -9.45
N SER A 409 -19.52 -40.54 -9.74
CA SER A 409 -19.76 -41.72 -10.58
C SER A 409 -20.90 -41.47 -11.57
N ASN A 410 -20.75 -41.93 -12.82
CA ASN A 410 -21.79 -41.76 -13.84
C ASN A 410 -23.09 -42.50 -13.51
N GLN A 411 -23.06 -43.49 -12.60
CA GLN A 411 -24.24 -44.22 -12.15
C GLN A 411 -24.85 -43.70 -10.83
N GLN A 412 -24.24 -42.69 -10.20
CA GLN A 412 -24.69 -42.20 -8.89
C GLN A 412 -26.11 -41.63 -8.93
N SER A 413 -26.86 -41.83 -7.84
CA SER A 413 -28.22 -41.28 -7.68
C SER A 413 -28.18 -39.74 -7.59
N ASN A 414 -29.34 -39.10 -7.77
CA ASN A 414 -29.45 -37.64 -7.60
C ASN A 414 -28.94 -37.19 -6.21
N LEU A 415 -29.32 -37.90 -5.15
CA LEU A 415 -28.88 -37.56 -3.79
C LEU A 415 -27.35 -37.68 -3.61
N ALA A 416 -26.73 -38.72 -4.16
CA ALA A 416 -25.28 -38.88 -4.16
C ALA A 416 -24.56 -37.79 -4.98
N ARG A 417 -25.13 -37.42 -6.13
CA ARG A 417 -24.65 -36.32 -6.98
C ARG A 417 -24.66 -34.99 -6.22
N GLU A 418 -25.80 -34.61 -5.67
CA GLU A 418 -25.93 -33.33 -4.95
C GLU A 418 -25.03 -33.29 -3.71
N SER A 419 -24.87 -34.43 -3.02
CA SER A 419 -23.91 -34.55 -1.91
C SER A 419 -22.47 -34.34 -2.35
N CYS A 420 -22.06 -34.93 -3.49
CA CYS A 420 -20.72 -34.75 -4.06
C CYS A 420 -20.49 -33.29 -4.48
N LEU A 421 -21.45 -32.66 -5.19
CA LEU A 421 -21.39 -31.25 -5.57
C LEU A 421 -21.26 -30.34 -4.34
N LYS A 422 -22.06 -30.56 -3.30
CA LYS A 422 -22.02 -29.78 -2.07
C LYS A 422 -20.65 -29.84 -1.41
N LYS A 423 -20.08 -31.05 -1.27
CA LYS A 423 -18.75 -31.25 -0.67
C LYS A 423 -17.65 -30.57 -1.49
N THR A 424 -17.68 -30.75 -2.82
CA THR A 424 -16.71 -30.13 -3.73
C THR A 424 -16.77 -28.62 -3.67
N ILE A 425 -17.97 -28.01 -3.75
CA ILE A 425 -18.12 -26.55 -3.69
C ILE A 425 -17.58 -26.01 -2.36
N ILE A 426 -17.95 -26.61 -1.23
CA ILE A 426 -17.46 -26.18 0.08
C ILE A 426 -15.93 -26.24 0.14
N SER A 427 -15.32 -27.37 -0.20
CA SER A 427 -13.86 -27.54 -0.14
C SER A 427 -13.12 -26.64 -1.13
N PHE A 428 -13.64 -26.48 -2.35
CA PHE A 428 -13.06 -25.60 -3.36
C PHE A 428 -13.15 -24.13 -2.95
N SER A 429 -14.31 -23.69 -2.45
CA SER A 429 -14.50 -22.34 -1.93
C SER A 429 -13.58 -22.07 -0.72
N GLN A 430 -13.42 -23.02 0.22
CA GLN A 430 -12.46 -22.92 1.33
C GLN A 430 -11.03 -22.72 0.82
N LYS A 431 -10.62 -23.45 -0.23
CA LYS A 431 -9.28 -23.34 -0.81
C LYS A 431 -9.05 -21.98 -1.45
N ILE A 432 -9.98 -21.50 -2.27
CA ILE A 432 -9.90 -20.15 -2.85
C ILE A 432 -9.86 -19.08 -1.76
N ALA A 433 -10.70 -19.20 -0.73
CA ALA A 433 -10.69 -18.28 0.41
C ALA A 433 -9.32 -18.30 1.11
N THR A 434 -8.74 -19.47 1.35
CA THR A 434 -7.42 -19.60 1.98
C THR A 434 -6.34 -18.88 1.17
N ILE A 435 -6.32 -19.05 -0.15
CA ILE A 435 -5.37 -18.38 -1.05
C ILE A 435 -5.55 -16.86 -0.99
N LYS A 436 -6.78 -16.38 -1.16
CA LYS A 436 -7.07 -14.94 -1.14
C LYS A 436 -6.76 -14.30 0.20
N LEU A 437 -7.03 -14.97 1.31
CA LEU A 437 -6.71 -14.46 2.66
C LEU A 437 -5.21 -14.44 2.91
N ALA A 438 -4.45 -15.39 2.34
CA ALA A 438 -2.99 -15.37 2.44
C ALA A 438 -2.39 -14.14 1.77
N GLU A 439 -2.96 -13.68 0.66
CA GLU A 439 -2.56 -12.44 -0.03
C GLU A 439 -3.10 -11.17 0.67
N ALA A 440 -4.36 -11.19 1.11
CA ALA A 440 -5.04 -10.00 1.63
C ALA A 440 -4.65 -9.63 3.07
N ILE A 441 -4.24 -10.60 3.88
CA ILE A 441 -3.84 -10.36 5.29
C ILE A 441 -2.32 -10.11 5.33
N PRO A 442 -1.87 -8.94 5.83
CA PRO A 442 -0.44 -8.62 5.92
C PRO A 442 0.35 -9.66 6.71
N ASP A 443 1.53 -10.06 6.23
CA ASP A 443 2.40 -11.03 6.91
C ASP A 443 2.87 -10.57 8.30
N SER A 444 2.89 -9.26 8.52
CA SER A 444 3.25 -8.67 9.82
C SER A 444 2.17 -8.82 10.89
N MET A 445 0.94 -9.22 10.54
CA MET A 445 -0.18 -9.32 11.49
C MET A 445 0.01 -10.49 12.46
N PRO A 446 0.05 -10.25 13.79
CA PRO A 446 0.06 -11.31 14.79
C PRO A 446 -1.16 -12.21 14.59
N LYS A 447 -0.97 -13.52 14.68
CA LYS A 447 -2.04 -14.51 14.53
C LYS A 447 -2.73 -14.53 13.14
N LYS A 448 -2.07 -14.07 12.06
CA LYS A 448 -2.54 -14.23 10.67
C LYS A 448 -3.11 -15.63 10.38
N ASN A 449 -2.40 -16.67 10.79
CA ASN A 449 -2.83 -18.05 10.59
C ASN A 449 -4.13 -18.39 11.34
N GLU A 450 -4.30 -17.90 12.58
CA GLU A 450 -5.51 -18.10 13.37
C GLU A 450 -6.71 -17.39 12.73
N LEU A 451 -6.55 -16.12 12.33
CA LEU A 451 -7.59 -15.35 11.64
C LEU A 451 -8.00 -16.02 10.33
N SER A 452 -7.03 -16.46 9.51
CA SER A 452 -7.31 -17.19 8.27
C SER A 452 -8.10 -18.46 8.53
N VAL A 453 -7.69 -19.29 9.50
CA VAL A 453 -8.38 -20.55 9.83
C VAL A 453 -9.82 -20.29 10.30
N VAL A 454 -10.03 -19.34 11.23
CA VAL A 454 -11.36 -19.01 11.75
C VAL A 454 -12.26 -18.42 10.66
N SER A 455 -11.70 -17.57 9.79
CA SER A 455 -12.44 -16.93 8.70
C SER A 455 -12.85 -17.94 7.62
N VAL A 456 -11.95 -18.85 7.23
CA VAL A 456 -12.25 -19.94 6.29
C VAL A 456 -13.31 -20.88 6.88
N ALA A 457 -13.22 -21.22 8.17
CA ALA A 457 -14.22 -22.06 8.83
C ALA A 457 -15.61 -21.39 8.88
N SER A 458 -15.66 -20.08 9.17
CA SER A 458 -16.91 -19.31 9.20
C SER A 458 -17.52 -19.17 7.80
N PHE A 459 -16.69 -18.91 6.79
CA PHE A 459 -17.10 -18.88 5.39
C PHE A 459 -17.63 -20.24 4.94
N SER A 460 -16.97 -21.34 5.29
CA SER A 460 -17.43 -22.69 5.00
C SER A 460 -18.82 -22.95 5.57
N LYS A 461 -19.06 -22.59 6.84
CA LYS A 461 -20.38 -22.73 7.48
C LYS A 461 -21.44 -21.89 6.78
N CYS A 462 -21.08 -20.68 6.33
CA CYS A 462 -21.98 -19.83 5.54
C CYS A 462 -22.36 -20.50 4.22
N VAL A 463 -21.36 -20.96 3.45
CA VAL A 463 -21.58 -21.63 2.17
C VAL A 463 -22.44 -22.87 2.37
N GLU A 464 -22.11 -23.71 3.35
CA GLU A 464 -22.87 -24.93 3.65
C GLU A 464 -24.35 -24.67 3.95
N LYS A 465 -24.67 -23.59 4.67
CA LYS A 465 -26.04 -23.17 4.99
C LYS A 465 -26.76 -22.51 3.81
N SER A 466 -26.02 -21.83 2.94
CA SER A 466 -26.57 -21.08 1.80
C SER A 466 -26.83 -21.97 0.58
N LEU A 467 -26.13 -23.09 0.44
CA LEU A 467 -26.28 -24.03 -0.67
C LEU A 467 -27.66 -24.72 -0.64
N PRO A 468 -28.39 -24.77 -1.77
CA PRO A 468 -29.68 -25.45 -1.87
C PRO A 468 -29.51 -26.98 -1.85
N SER A 469 -30.62 -27.70 -1.65
CA SER A 469 -30.64 -29.16 -1.70
C SER A 469 -30.49 -29.74 -3.11
N ASN A 470 -30.77 -28.96 -4.16
CA ASN A 470 -30.60 -29.35 -5.57
C ASN A 470 -29.68 -28.34 -6.28
N ILE A 471 -28.37 -28.51 -6.11
CA ILE A 471 -27.33 -27.60 -6.61
C ILE A 471 -27.29 -27.63 -8.14
N SER A 472 -27.46 -28.80 -8.76
CA SER A 472 -27.38 -28.97 -10.21
C SER A 472 -28.47 -28.22 -11.00
N GLU A 473 -29.54 -27.78 -10.34
CA GLU A 473 -30.66 -27.05 -10.95
C GLU A 473 -30.78 -25.58 -10.47
N SER A 474 -29.91 -25.13 -9.55
CA SER A 474 -30.01 -23.78 -8.99
C SER A 474 -29.44 -22.72 -9.93
N THR A 475 -30.23 -21.69 -10.23
CA THR A 475 -29.80 -20.55 -11.07
C THR A 475 -29.13 -19.43 -10.26
N ASP A 476 -29.28 -19.43 -8.93
CA ASP A 476 -28.78 -18.39 -8.01
C ASP A 476 -27.56 -18.84 -7.18
N LEU A 477 -26.91 -19.95 -7.55
CA LEU A 477 -25.80 -20.55 -6.80
C LEU A 477 -24.65 -19.55 -6.59
N THR A 478 -24.26 -18.84 -7.65
CA THR A 478 -23.21 -17.82 -7.61
C THR A 478 -23.56 -16.71 -6.63
N GLN A 479 -24.79 -16.19 -6.67
CA GLN A 479 -25.25 -15.12 -5.78
C GLN A 479 -25.23 -15.55 -4.30
N ARG A 480 -25.61 -16.80 -4.01
CA ARG A 480 -25.56 -17.37 -2.65
C ARG A 480 -24.14 -17.47 -2.11
N ILE A 481 -23.20 -17.92 -2.94
CA ILE A 481 -21.77 -18.00 -2.59
C ILE A 481 -21.18 -16.59 -2.45
N ASP A 482 -21.50 -15.68 -3.36
CA ASP A 482 -21.04 -14.29 -3.34
C ASP A 482 -21.48 -13.55 -2.08
N SER A 483 -22.69 -13.82 -1.58
CA SER A 483 -23.15 -13.28 -0.29
C SER A 483 -22.27 -13.74 0.89
N CYS A 484 -21.85 -15.02 0.90
CA CYS A 484 -20.91 -15.52 1.90
C CYS A 484 -19.51 -14.93 1.72
N THR A 485 -19.08 -14.72 0.48
CA THR A 485 -17.81 -14.07 0.17
C THR A 485 -17.82 -12.62 0.67
N GLY A 486 -18.89 -11.86 0.44
CA GLY A 486 -19.05 -10.49 0.96
C GLY A 486 -18.94 -10.42 2.48
N LYS A 487 -19.59 -11.36 3.20
CA LYS A 487 -19.49 -11.46 4.67
C LYS A 487 -18.06 -11.79 5.14
N LEU A 488 -17.39 -12.73 4.48
CA LEU A 488 -16.00 -13.07 4.76
C LEU A 488 -15.09 -11.85 4.56
N THR A 489 -15.20 -11.21 3.40
CA THR A 489 -14.42 -10.02 3.03
C THR A 489 -14.61 -8.91 4.04
N ARG A 490 -15.86 -8.62 4.43
CA ARG A 490 -16.15 -7.61 5.46
C ARG A 490 -15.53 -7.95 6.80
N ALA A 491 -15.72 -9.18 7.30
CA ALA A 491 -15.19 -9.60 8.59
C ALA A 491 -13.66 -9.49 8.65
N VAL A 492 -12.97 -9.94 7.59
CA VAL A 492 -11.52 -9.88 7.51
C VAL A 492 -11.03 -8.45 7.33
N ALA A 493 -11.68 -7.64 6.47
CA ALA A 493 -11.34 -6.24 6.28
C ALA A 493 -11.41 -5.46 7.60
N LEU A 494 -12.45 -5.69 8.43
CA LEU A 494 -12.56 -5.06 9.75
C LEU A 494 -11.42 -5.47 10.69
N GLN A 495 -11.02 -6.74 10.69
CA GLN A 495 -9.91 -7.23 11.52
C GLN A 495 -8.54 -6.70 11.06
N VAL A 496 -8.32 -6.64 9.74
CA VAL A 496 -7.10 -6.06 9.16
C VAL A 496 -7.04 -4.55 9.42
N ALA A 497 -8.17 -3.85 9.27
CA ALA A 497 -8.28 -2.43 9.60
C ALA A 497 -8.02 -2.15 11.08
N ASP A 498 -8.62 -2.92 11.99
CA ASP A 498 -8.34 -2.86 13.43
C ASP A 498 -6.83 -3.01 13.67
N TYR A 499 -6.22 -4.08 13.13
CA TYR A 499 -4.78 -4.30 13.28
C TYR A 499 -3.93 -3.15 12.72
N GLN A 500 -4.25 -2.63 11.53
CA GLN A 500 -3.53 -1.51 10.95
C GLN A 500 -3.61 -0.27 11.84
N ILE A 501 -4.79 0.06 12.38
CA ILE A 501 -4.95 1.18 13.31
C ILE A 501 -4.18 0.92 14.61
N ARG A 502 -4.26 -0.28 15.20
CA ARG A 502 -3.47 -0.65 16.40
C ARG A 502 -1.98 -0.53 16.15
N SER A 503 -1.51 -1.01 15.01
CA SER A 503 -0.09 -0.98 14.63
C SER A 503 0.41 0.46 14.48
N THR A 504 -0.35 1.32 13.78
CA THR A 504 -0.03 2.74 13.62
C THR A 504 -0.13 3.53 14.94
N ALA A 505 -1.08 3.16 15.81
CA ALA A 505 -1.27 3.79 17.12
C ALA A 505 -0.25 3.33 18.18
N LYS A 506 0.40 2.18 17.97
CA LYS A 506 1.30 1.55 18.95
C LYS A 506 2.44 2.50 19.35
N GLY A 507 2.53 2.79 20.64
CA GLY A 507 3.51 3.72 21.21
C GLY A 507 3.07 5.18 21.24
N ASN A 508 2.09 5.57 20.43
CA ASN A 508 1.57 6.95 20.34
C ASN A 508 0.33 7.15 21.24
N LEU A 509 -0.58 6.17 21.26
CA LEU A 509 -1.82 6.19 22.04
C LEU A 509 -1.80 5.14 23.16
N SER A 510 -2.53 5.41 24.26
CA SER A 510 -2.84 4.38 25.26
C SER A 510 -3.86 3.37 24.71
N GLU A 511 -3.90 2.17 25.28
CA GLU A 511 -4.82 1.11 24.84
C GLU A 511 -6.31 1.54 24.89
N ALA A 512 -6.68 2.36 25.88
CA ALA A 512 -8.02 2.93 25.99
C ALA A 512 -8.33 3.90 24.84
N GLN A 513 -7.38 4.78 24.50
CA GLN A 513 -7.54 5.73 23.38
C GLN A 513 -7.56 4.99 22.03
N THR A 514 -6.69 3.99 21.86
CA THR A 514 -6.67 3.13 20.67
C THR A 514 -8.01 2.40 20.50
N SER A 515 -8.60 1.92 21.61
CA SER A 515 -9.91 1.24 21.57
C SER A 515 -11.05 2.19 21.18
N VAL A 516 -11.05 3.44 21.67
CA VAL A 516 -12.01 4.47 21.25
C VAL A 516 -11.85 4.80 19.76
N LEU A 517 -10.61 4.95 19.29
CA LEU A 517 -10.29 5.20 17.89
C LEU A 517 -10.76 4.06 16.98
N ILE A 518 -10.51 2.80 17.35
CA ILE A 518 -10.98 1.63 16.57
C ILE A 518 -12.49 1.59 16.52
N LYS A 519 -13.18 1.85 17.64
CA LYS A 519 -14.64 1.88 17.65
C LYS A 519 -15.18 2.90 16.66
N LYS A 520 -14.64 4.13 16.68
CA LYS A 520 -15.06 5.22 15.79
C LYS A 520 -14.66 4.99 14.33
N MET A 521 -13.41 4.63 14.08
CA MET A 521 -12.85 4.58 12.73
C MET A 521 -13.11 3.26 12.03
N VAL A 522 -12.97 2.14 12.73
CA VAL A 522 -13.13 0.80 12.13
C VAL A 522 -14.58 0.34 12.24
N ASN A 523 -15.15 0.29 13.45
CA ASN A 523 -16.45 -0.33 13.69
C ASN A 523 -17.64 0.53 13.24
N GLU A 524 -17.48 1.86 13.19
CA GLU A 524 -18.52 2.78 12.73
C GLU A 524 -18.23 3.26 11.30
N LYS A 525 -17.18 4.08 11.10
CA LYS A 525 -16.93 4.72 9.80
C LYS A 525 -16.54 3.74 8.69
N PHE A 526 -15.49 2.94 8.88
CA PHE A 526 -15.02 2.01 7.86
C PHE A 526 -16.05 0.92 7.59
N ALA A 527 -16.65 0.34 8.63
CA ALA A 527 -17.73 -0.63 8.51
C ALA A 527 -18.93 -0.10 7.70
N ASN A 528 -19.35 1.15 7.93
CA ASN A 528 -20.42 1.78 7.17
C ASN A 528 -19.99 2.10 5.73
N CYS A 529 -18.74 2.50 5.51
CA CYS A 529 -18.21 2.83 4.19
C CYS A 529 -18.13 1.59 3.28
N ILE A 530 -17.61 0.46 3.77
CA ILE A 530 -17.47 -0.78 2.99
C ILE A 530 -18.80 -1.53 2.79
N GLY A 531 -19.80 -1.24 3.63
CA GLY A 531 -21.12 -1.86 3.59
C GLY A 531 -21.13 -3.35 3.98
N GLU A 532 -22.27 -4.02 3.76
CA GLU A 532 -22.45 -5.45 4.07
C GLU A 532 -21.82 -6.39 3.04
N MET A 533 -21.63 -5.93 1.79
CA MET A 533 -20.98 -6.69 0.71
C MET A 533 -19.91 -5.83 0.02
N PRO A 534 -18.69 -5.78 0.59
CA PRO A 534 -17.61 -4.97 0.06
C PRO A 534 -17.17 -5.47 -1.32
N THR A 535 -16.97 -4.54 -2.24
CA THR A 535 -16.23 -4.73 -3.51
C THR A 535 -14.78 -4.28 -3.36
N ASP A 536 -13.87 -4.76 -4.21
CA ASP A 536 -12.46 -4.33 -4.22
C ASP A 536 -12.33 -2.80 -4.29
N SER A 537 -13.14 -2.14 -5.13
CA SER A 537 -13.18 -0.68 -5.25
C SER A 537 -13.65 0.01 -3.97
N SER A 538 -14.68 -0.53 -3.30
CA SER A 538 -15.13 0.02 -2.01
C SER A 538 -14.10 -0.19 -0.91
N LEU A 539 -13.41 -1.33 -0.88
CA LEU A 539 -12.35 -1.60 0.08
C LEU A 539 -11.18 -0.64 -0.11
N GLU A 540 -10.71 -0.47 -1.33
CA GLU A 540 -9.61 0.46 -1.63
C GLU A 540 -9.96 1.89 -1.26
N LYS A 541 -11.12 2.39 -1.71
CA LYS A 541 -11.59 3.74 -1.40
C LYS A 541 -11.75 3.97 0.11
N CYS A 542 -12.43 3.05 0.80
CA CYS A 542 -12.70 3.17 2.23
C CYS A 542 -11.44 2.94 3.07
N SER A 543 -10.51 2.09 2.62
CA SER A 543 -9.23 1.86 3.30
C SER A 543 -8.34 3.10 3.22
N ASN A 544 -8.34 3.80 2.07
CA ASN A 544 -7.64 5.07 1.92
C ASN A 544 -8.23 6.15 2.82
N ILE A 545 -9.58 6.26 2.87
CA ILE A 545 -10.27 7.20 3.79
C ILE A 545 -9.93 6.87 5.24
N LEU A 546 -10.03 5.59 5.64
CA LEU A 546 -9.70 5.13 6.99
C LEU A 546 -8.25 5.50 7.34
N SER A 547 -7.30 5.23 6.44
CA SER A 547 -5.88 5.51 6.67
C SER A 547 -5.62 7.00 6.85
N ILE A 548 -6.25 7.86 6.03
CA ILE A 548 -6.14 9.32 6.12
C ILE A 548 -6.76 9.82 7.44
N GLU A 549 -8.01 9.47 7.71
CA GLU A 549 -8.71 9.97 8.90
C GLU A 549 -8.08 9.47 10.19
N ALA A 550 -7.70 8.19 10.27
CA ALA A 550 -7.08 7.64 11.46
C ALA A 550 -5.67 8.23 11.67
N ALA A 551 -4.92 8.48 10.59
CA ALA A 551 -3.65 9.20 10.70
C ALA A 551 -3.85 10.60 11.27
N LEU A 552 -4.88 11.34 10.83
CA LEU A 552 -5.19 12.67 11.36
C LEU A 552 -5.52 12.63 12.86
N GLU A 553 -6.37 11.70 13.31
CA GLU A 553 -6.70 11.58 14.75
C GLU A 553 -5.52 11.11 15.60
N ILE A 554 -4.75 10.11 15.15
CA ILE A 554 -3.57 9.62 15.86
C ILE A 554 -2.55 10.76 16.00
N THR A 555 -2.34 11.54 14.94
CA THR A 555 -1.34 12.60 14.93
C THR A 555 -1.74 13.80 15.78
N GLU A 556 -3.00 14.22 15.76
CA GLU A 556 -3.49 15.29 16.62
C GLU A 556 -3.29 14.98 18.10
N ILE A 557 -3.65 13.77 18.54
CA ILE A 557 -3.47 13.33 19.93
C ILE A 557 -1.98 13.14 20.26
N SER A 558 -1.22 12.51 19.37
CA SER A 558 0.20 12.22 19.61
C SER A 558 1.05 13.49 19.65
N PHE A 559 0.80 14.47 18.77
CA PHE A 559 1.56 15.73 18.77
C PHE A 559 1.27 16.55 20.02
N SER A 560 0.01 16.64 20.44
CA SER A 560 -0.33 17.31 21.71
C SER A 560 0.41 16.67 22.89
N LYS A 561 0.39 15.33 22.98
CA LYS A 561 1.08 14.60 24.04
C LYS A 561 2.59 14.83 24.03
N GLU A 562 3.24 14.73 22.89
CA GLU A 562 4.70 14.90 22.76
C GLU A 562 5.15 16.35 23.05
N VAL A 563 4.39 17.34 22.57
CA VAL A 563 4.64 18.75 22.85
C VAL A 563 4.53 19.03 24.36
N MET A 564 3.51 18.48 25.03
CA MET A 564 3.33 18.66 26.48
C MET A 564 4.39 17.90 27.29
N ALA A 565 4.77 16.68 26.90
CA ALA A 565 5.82 15.91 27.55
C ALA A 565 7.19 16.61 27.44
N TYR A 566 7.48 17.19 26.28
CA TYR A 566 8.69 18.00 26.09
C TYR A 566 8.70 19.22 27.01
N LEU A 567 7.59 19.97 27.08
CA LEU A 567 7.44 21.14 27.95
C LEU A 567 7.65 20.78 29.42
N GLU A 568 7.09 19.66 29.88
CA GLU A 568 7.26 19.18 31.26
C GLU A 568 8.74 18.88 31.55
N LYS A 569 9.40 18.12 30.66
CA LYS A 569 10.84 17.79 30.80
C LYS A 569 11.74 19.03 30.72
N ALA A 570 11.36 20.03 29.95
CA ALA A 570 12.09 21.29 29.83
C ALA A 570 11.92 22.23 31.05
N GLY A 571 11.10 21.85 32.04
CA GLY A 571 10.83 22.63 33.26
C GLY A 571 9.65 23.60 33.14
N GLY A 572 8.75 23.34 32.18
CA GLY A 572 7.48 24.03 31.99
C GLY A 572 7.56 25.31 31.15
N LEU A 573 6.38 25.84 30.84
CA LEU A 573 6.16 27.05 30.02
C LEU A 573 7.01 28.25 30.49
N ASN A 574 7.04 28.49 31.81
CA ASN A 574 7.74 29.62 32.42
C ASN A 574 9.24 29.60 32.13
N LYS A 575 9.88 28.43 32.19
CA LYS A 575 11.33 28.31 31.97
C LYS A 575 11.71 28.59 30.53
N LEU A 576 10.82 28.28 29.57
CA LEU A 576 11.01 28.56 28.15
C LEU A 576 10.45 29.91 27.70
N LYS A 577 9.87 30.71 28.62
CA LYS A 577 9.20 31.99 28.32
C LYS A 577 8.10 31.86 27.26
N LEU A 578 7.40 30.73 27.24
CA LEU A 578 6.25 30.50 26.36
C LEU A 578 4.95 30.73 27.14
N SER A 579 3.95 31.33 26.50
CA SER A 579 2.58 31.34 27.03
C SER A 579 1.83 30.07 26.60
N LYS A 580 0.72 29.76 27.27
CA LYS A 580 -0.19 28.70 26.82
C LYS A 580 -0.71 28.97 25.41
N SER A 581 -0.98 30.24 25.08
CA SER A 581 -1.42 30.65 23.75
C SER A 581 -0.38 30.37 22.67
N ASP A 582 0.92 30.50 22.96
CA ASP A 582 1.98 30.22 21.98
C ASP A 582 2.02 28.74 21.61
N VAL A 583 1.86 27.88 22.62
CA VAL A 583 1.80 26.42 22.44
C VAL A 583 0.53 26.00 21.71
N ASP A 584 -0.62 26.56 22.07
CA ASP A 584 -1.89 26.28 21.41
C ASP A 584 -1.89 26.75 19.94
N ASN A 585 -1.30 27.92 19.66
CA ASN A 585 -1.12 28.44 18.29
C ASN A 585 -0.16 27.55 17.47
N PHE A 586 0.93 27.09 18.09
CA PHE A 586 1.87 26.18 17.45
C PHE A 586 1.21 24.83 17.11
N LEU A 587 0.50 24.21 18.07
CA LEU A 587 -0.24 22.97 17.86
C LEU A 587 -1.29 23.12 16.76
N THR A 588 -2.02 24.25 16.74
CA THR A 588 -3.01 24.55 15.69
C THR A 588 -2.36 24.65 14.32
N SER A 589 -1.23 25.37 14.20
CA SER A 589 -0.46 25.51 12.96
C SER A 589 0.11 24.17 12.48
N LEU A 590 0.64 23.38 13.42
CA LEU A 590 1.19 22.05 13.18
C LEU A 590 0.12 21.09 12.65
N ASN A 591 -1.04 21.03 13.32
CA ASN A 591 -2.16 20.20 12.89
C ASN A 591 -2.70 20.64 11.53
N LYS A 592 -2.79 21.95 11.27
CA LYS A 592 -3.19 22.49 9.96
C LYS A 592 -2.21 22.10 8.85
N SER A 593 -0.90 22.21 9.11
CA SER A 593 0.13 21.84 8.14
C SER A 593 0.17 20.34 7.87
N ASN A 594 0.06 19.52 8.92
CA ASN A 594 0.01 18.06 8.80
C ASN A 594 -1.23 17.62 8.04
N LYS A 595 -2.39 18.22 8.32
CA LYS A 595 -3.63 17.97 7.60
C LYS A 595 -3.50 18.29 6.12
N ALA A 596 -3.00 19.47 5.77
CA ALA A 596 -2.76 19.86 4.38
C ALA A 596 -1.78 18.91 3.65
N CYS A 597 -0.79 18.37 4.38
CA CYS A 597 0.16 17.40 3.82
C CYS A 597 -0.49 16.03 3.57
N ILE A 598 -1.28 15.53 4.52
CA ILE A 598 -1.95 14.22 4.40
C ILE A 598 -3.07 14.27 3.34
N GLU A 599 -3.79 15.38 3.23
CA GLU A 599 -4.89 15.57 2.26
C GLU A 599 -4.42 15.94 0.84
N ALA A 600 -3.12 16.18 0.63
CA ALA A 600 -2.58 16.48 -0.69
C ALA A 600 -2.74 15.29 -1.67
N PRO A 601 -2.90 15.53 -2.99
CA PRO A 601 -3.05 14.46 -3.98
C PRO A 601 -1.93 13.40 -3.87
N LEU A 602 -2.33 12.13 -3.84
CA LEU A 602 -1.43 11.00 -3.61
C LEU A 602 -0.34 10.92 -4.68
N SER A 603 0.92 11.16 -4.29
CA SER A 603 2.11 10.94 -5.13
C SER A 603 2.79 9.60 -4.87
N ALA A 604 2.34 8.87 -3.84
CA ALA A 604 2.86 7.58 -3.36
C ALA A 604 1.75 6.81 -2.60
N PRO A 605 1.95 5.55 -2.18
CA PRO A 605 1.02 4.85 -1.28
C PRO A 605 0.69 5.70 -0.05
N VAL A 606 -0.59 5.75 0.36
CA VAL A 606 -1.12 6.63 1.43
C VAL A 606 -0.24 6.62 2.69
N MET A 607 0.20 5.43 3.13
CA MET A 607 1.02 5.29 4.33
C MET A 607 2.43 5.90 4.20
N ASN A 608 3.02 5.93 3.01
CA ASN A 608 4.32 6.59 2.80
C ASN A 608 4.19 8.12 2.88
N GLN A 609 3.10 8.66 2.32
CA GLN A 609 2.78 10.08 2.44
C GLN A 609 2.48 10.46 3.89
N VAL A 610 1.63 9.68 4.59
CA VAL A 610 1.34 9.87 6.02
C VAL A 610 2.63 9.87 6.84
N ASN A 611 3.49 8.86 6.69
CA ASN A 611 4.75 8.78 7.43
C ASN A 611 5.68 9.97 7.14
N SER A 612 5.78 10.41 5.88
CA SER A 612 6.56 11.58 5.49
C SER A 612 6.01 12.87 6.12
N CYS A 613 4.68 13.06 6.11
CA CYS A 613 4.01 14.21 6.73
C CYS A 613 4.20 14.24 8.25
N ILE A 614 4.12 13.08 8.91
CA ILE A 614 4.35 12.97 10.35
C ILE A 614 5.81 13.30 10.69
N LYS A 615 6.78 12.73 9.96
CA LYS A 615 8.20 13.05 10.15
C LYS A 615 8.47 14.54 9.98
N LYS A 616 7.84 15.18 8.98
CA LYS A 616 7.95 16.63 8.76
C LYS A 616 7.39 17.43 9.95
N SER A 617 6.25 17.02 10.48
CA SER A 617 5.64 17.64 11.66
C SER A 617 6.51 17.47 12.91
N ILE A 618 7.11 16.30 13.13
CA ILE A 618 8.05 16.10 14.25
C ILE A 618 9.31 16.95 14.08
N LYS A 619 9.84 17.09 12.85
CA LYS A 619 10.91 18.06 12.56
C LYS A 619 10.47 19.49 12.91
N SER A 620 9.24 19.88 12.63
CA SER A 620 8.72 21.20 13.04
C SER A 620 8.63 21.37 14.56
N ILE A 621 8.19 20.34 15.31
CA ILE A 621 8.23 20.34 16.79
C ILE A 621 9.66 20.52 17.29
N ALA A 622 10.60 19.77 16.71
CA ALA A 622 12.02 19.84 17.04
C ALA A 622 12.62 21.23 16.83
N PHE A 623 12.37 21.83 15.66
CA PHE A 623 12.86 23.16 15.35
C PHE A 623 12.24 24.22 16.25
N PHE A 624 10.92 24.16 16.50
CA PHE A 624 10.24 25.12 17.36
C PHE A 624 10.84 25.14 18.77
N PHE A 625 10.97 23.98 19.40
CA PHE A 625 11.52 23.89 20.75
C PHE A 625 13.02 24.12 20.82
N GLY A 626 13.80 23.61 19.86
CA GLY A 626 15.23 23.87 19.75
C GLY A 626 15.54 25.36 19.57
N GLU A 627 14.79 26.06 18.71
CA GLU A 627 14.91 27.51 18.54
C GLU A 627 14.48 28.28 19.79
N THR A 628 13.42 27.85 20.47
CA THR A 628 12.98 28.50 21.72
C THR A 628 14.03 28.36 22.82
N GLN A 629 14.60 27.16 22.99
CA GLN A 629 15.64 26.88 23.98
C GLN A 629 16.95 27.60 23.65
N LEU A 630 17.33 27.65 22.37
CA LEU A 630 18.48 28.43 21.91
C LEU A 630 18.26 29.93 22.14
N ASN A 631 17.12 30.49 21.72
CA ASN A 631 16.82 31.91 21.90
C ASN A 631 16.81 32.32 23.37
N ASN A 632 16.27 31.47 24.24
CA ASN A 632 16.29 31.72 25.67
C ASN A 632 17.72 31.66 26.25
N SER A 633 18.55 30.73 25.77
CA SER A 633 19.95 30.58 26.18
C SER A 633 20.86 31.70 25.62
N LEU A 634 20.62 32.17 24.39
CA LEU A 634 21.36 33.28 23.78
C LEU A 634 20.98 34.63 24.39
N GLY A 635 19.74 34.77 24.89
CA GLY A 635 19.29 35.87 25.76
C GLY A 635 19.73 37.27 25.30
N THR A 636 20.14 38.10 26.26
CA THR A 636 20.74 39.43 26.04
C THR A 636 22.22 39.37 25.63
N MET A 637 22.83 38.18 25.52
CA MET A 637 24.27 38.07 25.25
C MET A 637 24.65 38.56 23.84
N TYR A 638 23.70 38.50 22.90
CA TYR A 638 23.86 38.93 21.50
C TYR A 638 22.89 40.06 21.11
N SER A 639 22.30 40.79 22.06
CA SER A 639 21.32 41.86 21.75
C SER A 639 21.89 43.00 20.90
N GLU A 640 23.22 43.16 20.89
CA GLU A 640 23.96 44.16 20.10
C GLU A 640 24.77 43.53 18.95
N ARG A 641 24.65 42.21 18.74
CA ARG A 641 25.38 41.34 17.79
C ARG A 641 24.41 40.42 17.01
N LEU A 642 23.42 41.03 16.36
CA LEU A 642 22.29 40.31 15.75
C LEU A 642 22.71 39.44 14.55
N ALA A 643 23.77 39.81 13.84
CA ALA A 643 24.29 39.05 12.70
C ALA A 643 24.97 37.74 13.15
N GLU A 644 25.74 37.77 14.23
CA GLU A 644 26.32 36.57 14.83
C GLU A 644 25.26 35.71 15.51
N LYS A 645 24.25 36.33 16.12
CA LYS A 645 23.07 35.62 16.62
C LYS A 645 22.44 34.80 15.48
N ALA A 646 22.20 35.40 14.33
CA ALA A 646 21.64 34.72 13.16
C ALA A 646 22.59 33.64 12.59
N LEU A 647 23.91 33.83 12.65
CA LEU A 647 24.90 32.82 12.24
C LEU A 647 24.93 31.61 13.18
N ILE A 648 24.85 31.83 14.49
CA ILE A 648 24.77 30.78 15.50
C ILE A 648 23.43 30.06 15.38
N GLU A 649 22.32 30.79 15.20
CA GLU A 649 20.99 30.21 14.93
C GLU A 649 20.98 29.38 13.64
N ASN A 650 21.54 29.88 12.54
CA ASN A 650 21.58 29.15 11.28
C ASN A 650 22.47 27.91 11.36
N ARG A 651 23.61 27.98 12.07
CA ARG A 651 24.45 26.80 12.34
C ARG A 651 23.76 25.80 13.24
N PHE A 652 23.06 26.26 14.28
CA PHE A 652 22.25 25.41 15.14
C PHE A 652 21.15 24.70 14.34
N LYS A 653 20.39 25.44 13.53
CA LYS A 653 19.34 24.89 12.65
C LYS A 653 19.92 23.89 11.66
N LYS A 654 21.05 24.21 11.03
CA LYS A 654 21.75 23.30 10.11
C LYS A 654 22.21 22.03 10.82
N SER A 655 22.89 22.15 11.95
CA SER A 655 23.39 21.01 12.73
C SER A 655 22.26 20.14 13.27
N LEU A 656 21.15 20.75 13.68
CA LEU A 656 19.94 20.04 14.13
C LEU A 656 19.27 19.32 12.98
N GLY A 657 19.15 19.98 11.83
CA GLY A 657 18.68 19.36 10.59
C GLY A 657 19.54 18.15 10.17
N GLU A 658 20.87 18.30 10.16
CA GLU A 658 21.81 17.23 9.82
C GLU A 658 21.77 16.07 10.83
N CYS A 659 21.71 16.37 12.13
CA CYS A 659 21.60 15.34 13.17
C CYS A 659 20.29 14.56 13.06
N LEU A 660 19.17 15.25 12.85
CA LEU A 660 17.87 14.60 12.62
C LEU A 660 17.85 13.81 11.31
N ALA A 661 18.55 14.27 10.27
CA ALA A 661 18.66 13.59 8.99
C ALA A 661 19.56 12.33 9.04
N SER A 662 20.51 12.27 9.98
CA SER A 662 21.43 11.12 10.13
C SER A 662 20.75 9.78 10.40
N LYS A 663 19.45 9.78 10.76
CA LYS A 663 18.63 8.57 10.98
C LYS A 663 17.32 8.57 10.18
N ASP A 664 17.25 9.28 9.06
CA ASP A 664 16.03 9.39 8.24
C ASP A 664 15.83 8.20 7.27
N SER A 665 16.08 6.96 7.71
CA SER A 665 15.74 5.78 6.90
C SER A 665 14.23 5.51 6.95
N ALA A 666 13.73 4.76 5.95
CA ALA A 666 12.32 4.37 5.86
C ALA A 666 11.84 3.47 7.01
N GLU A 667 12.76 2.91 7.81
CA GLU A 667 12.48 1.95 8.89
C GLU A 667 12.39 2.59 10.29
N PHE A 668 12.66 3.88 10.44
CA PHE A 668 12.67 4.54 11.75
C PHE A 668 11.24 4.88 12.23
N SER A 669 10.84 4.37 13.41
CA SER A 669 9.52 4.64 13.99
C SER A 669 9.41 6.10 14.49
N ILE A 670 8.18 6.61 14.61
CA ILE A 670 7.89 7.94 15.18
C ILE A 670 8.53 8.09 16.57
N SER A 671 8.42 7.07 17.42
CA SER A 671 9.02 7.07 18.76
C SER A 671 10.56 7.12 18.71
N ASP A 672 11.19 6.39 17.78
CA ASP A 672 12.63 6.42 17.61
C ASP A 672 13.11 7.77 17.07
N PHE A 673 12.31 8.40 16.20
CA PHE A 673 12.58 9.74 15.71
C PHE A 673 12.47 10.80 16.83
N THR A 674 11.47 10.69 17.70
CA THR A 674 11.33 11.54 18.90
C THR A 674 12.45 11.31 19.92
N LYS A 675 12.91 10.06 20.12
CA LYS A 675 14.10 9.79 20.94
C LYS A 675 15.36 10.40 20.34
N ASN A 676 15.53 10.29 19.02
CA ASN A 676 16.66 10.88 18.30
C ASN A 676 16.64 12.41 18.40
N LEU A 677 15.46 13.04 18.46
CA LEU A 677 15.33 14.46 18.73
C LEU A 677 15.98 14.86 20.06
N TYR A 678 15.67 14.18 21.16
CA TYR A 678 16.28 14.50 22.46
C TYR A 678 17.82 14.35 22.40
N VAL A 679 18.31 13.28 21.80
CA VAL A 679 19.76 13.04 21.64
C VAL A 679 20.42 14.13 20.80
N CYS A 680 19.80 14.53 19.69
CA CYS A 680 20.32 15.59 18.83
C CYS A 680 20.28 16.97 19.50
N SER A 681 19.19 17.28 20.20
CA SER A 681 19.04 18.53 20.94
C SER A 681 20.14 18.70 22.00
N ASP A 682 20.37 17.67 22.81
CA ASP A 682 21.39 17.70 23.87
C ASP A 682 22.81 17.82 23.29
N LYS A 683 23.10 17.04 22.24
CA LYS A 683 24.42 17.06 21.58
C LYS A 683 24.73 18.45 20.99
N ILE A 684 23.75 19.07 20.34
CA ILE A 684 23.94 20.35 19.65
C ILE A 684 23.98 21.49 20.65
N ALA A 685 23.15 21.47 21.70
CA ALA A 685 23.20 22.44 22.78
C ALA A 685 24.61 22.52 23.41
N ASN A 686 25.26 21.36 23.61
CA ASN A 686 26.64 21.31 24.12
C ASN A 686 27.66 21.91 23.15
N SER A 687 27.60 21.59 21.85
CA SER A 687 28.51 22.17 20.86
C SER A 687 28.33 23.69 20.72
N THR A 688 27.09 24.16 20.72
CA THR A 688 26.79 25.60 20.62
C THR A 688 27.22 26.33 21.89
N THR A 689 27.10 25.72 23.07
CA THR A 689 27.60 26.30 24.34
C THR A 689 29.12 26.42 24.35
N ILE A 690 29.85 25.42 23.83
CA ILE A 690 31.31 25.47 23.68
C ILE A 690 31.74 26.57 22.71
N GLU A 691 31.04 26.71 21.58
CA GLU A 691 31.31 27.73 20.57
C GLU A 691 31.09 29.14 21.14
N VAL A 692 29.96 29.37 21.81
CA VAL A 692 29.67 30.64 22.49
C VAL A 692 30.71 30.92 23.58
N GLY A 693 31.07 29.94 24.42
CA GLY A 693 32.09 30.11 25.46
C GLY A 693 33.49 30.42 24.91
N THR A 694 33.86 29.81 23.78
CA THR A 694 35.16 30.03 23.11
C THR A 694 35.27 31.46 22.57
N ASP A 695 34.20 31.97 21.95
CA ASP A 695 34.13 33.34 21.45
C ASP A 695 34.31 34.37 22.58
N GLN A 696 33.65 34.13 23.72
CA GLN A 696 33.74 35.00 24.88
C GLN A 696 35.14 35.01 25.52
N VAL A 697 35.77 33.85 25.69
CA VAL A 697 37.12 33.74 26.29
C VAL A 697 38.19 34.40 25.43
N ASN A 698 38.20 34.16 24.12
CA ASN A 698 39.24 34.72 23.24
C ASN A 698 39.16 36.24 23.17
N THR A 699 37.95 36.76 23.10
CA THR A 699 37.78 38.20 23.03
C THR A 699 38.13 38.84 24.39
N ALA A 700 37.96 38.10 25.50
CA ALA A 700 38.26 38.56 26.86
C ALA A 700 39.75 38.83 27.01
N LEU A 701 40.54 37.85 26.58
CA LEU A 701 41.98 37.93 26.59
C LEU A 701 42.50 39.02 25.65
N ALA A 702 41.92 39.16 24.46
CA ALA A 702 42.29 40.21 23.49
C ALA A 702 42.11 41.62 24.04
N LYS A 703 41.05 41.85 24.81
CA LYS A 703 40.73 43.18 25.33
C LYS A 703 41.49 43.55 26.62
N TYR A 704 41.98 42.61 27.43
CA TYR A 704 42.64 42.95 28.71
C TYR A 704 44.08 42.57 28.91
N LEU A 705 44.59 41.63 28.13
CA LEU A 705 46.02 41.43 28.03
C LEU A 705 46.54 42.23 26.84
N LYS A 706 46.19 43.52 26.74
CA LYS A 706 46.64 44.40 25.64
C LYS A 706 48.15 44.61 25.67
N ASP A 707 48.75 44.65 24.49
CA ASP A 707 50.16 44.95 24.33
C ASP A 707 50.48 46.35 24.89
N ARG A 708 51.64 46.47 25.52
CA ARG A 708 52.15 47.75 26.05
C ARG A 708 53.47 48.08 25.38
N PRO A 709 53.90 49.36 25.36
CA PRO A 709 55.21 49.72 24.83
C PRO A 709 56.32 48.88 25.50
N GLY A 710 57.07 48.13 24.69
CA GLY A 710 58.14 47.23 25.15
C GLY A 710 57.70 45.82 25.63
N LEU A 711 56.41 45.46 25.57
CA LEU A 711 55.91 44.17 26.02
C LEU A 711 54.81 43.63 25.09
N ASP A 712 55.17 42.68 24.21
CA ASP A 712 54.25 41.92 23.35
C ASP A 712 53.66 40.73 24.13
N LEU A 713 52.34 40.74 24.30
CA LEU A 713 51.56 39.74 25.01
C LEU A 713 50.73 38.86 24.05
N SER A 714 50.85 39.02 22.73
CA SER A 714 50.09 38.27 21.72
C SER A 714 50.23 36.76 21.84
N LYS A 715 51.48 36.27 21.95
CA LYS A 715 51.77 34.85 22.18
C LYS A 715 51.15 34.34 23.48
N LYS A 716 51.17 35.18 24.53
CA LYS A 716 50.60 34.83 25.84
C LYS A 716 49.07 34.81 25.82
N ARG A 717 48.43 35.67 25.02
CA ARG A 717 46.98 35.64 24.78
C ARG A 717 46.56 34.34 24.10
N VAL A 718 47.28 33.90 23.06
CA VAL A 718 46.99 32.64 22.36
C VAL A 718 47.19 31.44 23.30
N GLU A 719 48.28 31.42 24.08
CA GLU A 719 48.56 30.37 25.06
C GLU A 719 47.46 30.27 26.14
N LEU A 720 47.06 31.42 26.72
CA LEU A 720 46.00 31.47 27.72
C LEU A 720 44.63 31.14 27.13
N GLY A 721 44.35 31.57 25.88
CA GLY A 721 43.11 31.25 25.18
C GLY A 721 42.99 29.75 24.95
N GLY A 722 44.04 29.12 24.44
CA GLY A 722 44.10 27.66 24.26
C GLY A 722 43.90 26.90 25.57
N LEU A 723 44.54 27.36 26.66
CA LEU A 723 44.43 26.71 27.97
C LEU A 723 43.05 26.86 28.60
N LEU A 724 42.46 28.06 28.58
CA LEU A 724 41.14 28.33 29.17
C LEU A 724 40.02 27.65 28.37
N VAL A 725 40.06 27.72 27.04
CA VAL A 725 39.08 27.04 26.16
C VAL A 725 39.25 25.53 26.25
N GLY A 726 40.48 25.03 26.29
CA GLY A 726 40.77 23.61 26.45
C GLY A 726 40.22 23.05 27.76
N ASN A 727 40.39 23.76 28.88
CA ASN A 727 39.84 23.36 30.17
C ASN A 727 38.30 23.41 30.20
N PHE A 728 37.71 24.44 29.58
CA PHE A 728 36.24 24.53 29.45
C PHE A 728 35.67 23.38 28.61
N GLN A 729 36.28 23.06 27.47
CA GLN A 729 35.90 21.91 26.64
C GLN A 729 36.09 20.57 27.37
N ALA A 730 37.19 20.42 28.12
CA ALA A 730 37.46 19.23 28.92
C ALA A 730 36.47 19.07 30.09
N CYS A 731 35.95 20.16 30.64
CA CYS A 731 34.89 20.12 31.65
C CYS A 731 33.52 19.76 31.03
N MET A 732 33.14 20.43 29.93
CA MET A 732 31.87 20.19 29.22
C MET A 732 31.77 18.77 28.64
N SER A 733 32.89 18.10 28.39
CA SER A 733 32.92 16.69 27.98
C SER A 733 32.79 15.70 29.15
N LYS A 734 32.92 16.15 30.40
CA LYS A 734 32.87 15.31 31.62
C LYS A 734 31.65 15.57 32.52
N SER A 735 31.08 16.77 32.53
CA SER A 735 29.90 17.14 33.33
C SER A 735 28.71 17.53 32.45
N LEU A 736 27.51 17.08 32.83
CA LEU A 736 26.24 17.49 32.20
C LEU A 736 25.69 18.82 32.77
N VAL A 737 26.34 19.40 33.78
CA VAL A 737 25.88 20.60 34.47
C VAL A 737 26.75 21.79 34.09
N THR A 738 26.24 22.61 33.16
CA THR A 738 26.97 23.74 32.55
C THR A 738 27.53 24.75 33.55
N ASN A 739 26.84 24.96 34.68
CA ASN A 739 27.22 25.96 35.69
C ASN A 739 28.54 25.60 36.41
N GLU A 740 28.80 24.32 36.67
CA GLU A 740 30.04 23.87 37.32
C GLU A 740 31.27 24.17 36.44
N CYS A 741 31.13 24.02 35.13
CA CYS A 741 32.19 24.31 34.17
C CYS A 741 32.46 25.81 34.01
N ILE A 742 31.43 26.64 34.17
CA ILE A 742 31.56 28.11 34.16
C ILE A 742 32.32 28.57 35.42
N ASP A 743 31.97 28.04 36.59
CA ASP A 743 32.63 28.38 37.85
C ASP A 743 34.12 27.99 37.85
N GLU A 744 34.47 26.85 37.27
CA GLU A 744 35.87 26.40 37.15
C GLU A 744 36.67 27.26 36.16
N LEU A 745 36.05 27.68 35.07
CA LEU A 745 36.64 28.63 34.11
C LEU A 745 36.92 29.99 34.80
N LEU A 746 35.98 30.47 35.63
CA LEU A 746 36.11 31.73 36.36
C LEU A 746 37.31 31.72 37.33
N ARG A 747 37.50 30.61 38.06
CA ARG A 747 38.67 30.41 38.95
C ARG A 747 39.97 30.38 38.17
N SER A 748 40.00 29.58 37.10
CA SER A 748 41.19 29.37 36.27
C SER A 748 41.64 30.66 35.57
N ALA A 749 40.70 31.45 35.03
CA ALA A 749 40.99 32.73 34.40
C ALA A 749 41.55 33.74 35.41
N THR A 750 40.88 33.87 36.57
CA THR A 750 41.30 34.80 37.64
C THR A 750 42.70 34.47 38.15
N LYS A 751 42.99 33.19 38.42
CA LYS A 751 44.31 32.71 38.87
C LYS A 751 45.41 33.07 37.87
N ASN A 752 45.22 32.70 36.61
CA ASN A 752 46.22 32.90 35.56
C ASN A 752 46.50 34.37 35.26
N ILE A 753 45.47 35.23 35.25
CA ILE A 753 45.64 36.67 34.98
C ILE A 753 46.47 37.33 36.09
N VAL A 754 46.14 37.05 37.34
CA VAL A 754 46.79 37.67 38.51
C VAL A 754 48.26 37.26 38.64
N HIS A 755 48.58 35.98 38.50
CA HIS A 755 49.98 35.49 38.54
C HIS A 755 50.82 36.10 37.42
N ASN A 756 50.35 36.07 36.17
CA ASN A 756 51.13 36.61 35.04
C ASN A 756 51.38 38.12 35.20
N TYR A 757 50.39 38.88 35.67
CA TYR A 757 50.55 40.32 35.91
C TYR A 757 51.53 40.60 37.06
N GLY A 758 51.37 39.92 38.20
CA GLY A 758 52.26 40.07 39.35
C GLY A 758 53.72 39.83 38.99
N ARG A 759 53.99 38.76 38.22
CA ARG A 759 55.32 38.44 37.70
C ARG A 759 55.87 39.50 36.77
N ALA A 760 55.08 39.95 35.79
CA ALA A 760 55.48 41.01 34.88
C ALA A 760 55.79 42.34 35.61
N LYS A 761 55.00 42.70 36.64
CA LYS A 761 55.22 43.91 37.42
C LYS A 761 56.43 43.84 38.33
N ALA A 762 56.66 42.73 39.01
CA ALA A 762 57.88 42.52 39.79
C ALA A 762 59.12 42.66 38.91
N LYS A 763 59.12 42.03 37.73
CA LYS A 763 60.20 42.12 36.75
C LYS A 763 60.49 43.56 36.32
N ILE A 764 59.45 44.34 35.97
CA ILE A 764 59.60 45.73 35.56
C ILE A 764 60.08 46.62 36.72
N GLN A 765 59.52 46.45 37.92
CA GLN A 765 59.77 47.39 39.02
C GLN A 765 61.08 47.14 39.77
N LEU A 766 61.58 45.92 39.75
CA LEU A 766 62.85 45.52 40.39
C LEU A 766 63.99 45.37 39.37
N SER A 767 63.73 45.55 38.07
CA SER A 767 64.70 45.38 36.98
C SER A 767 65.44 44.04 37.05
N THR A 768 64.73 42.95 37.36
CA THR A 768 65.29 41.60 37.52
C THR A 768 64.47 40.56 36.74
N ASP A 769 65.15 39.58 36.15
CA ASP A 769 64.50 38.47 35.43
C ASP A 769 63.98 37.37 36.38
N GLU A 770 64.50 37.28 37.61
CA GLU A 770 64.11 36.28 38.60
C GLU A 770 62.99 36.80 39.51
N TYR A 771 61.92 36.01 39.66
CA TYR A 771 60.81 36.37 40.53
C TYR A 771 61.16 36.15 42.02
N PRO A 772 61.13 37.18 42.88
CA PRO A 772 61.57 37.07 44.27
C PRO A 772 60.82 35.99 45.07
N PRO A 773 61.51 35.13 45.85
CA PRO A 773 60.87 34.09 46.65
C PRO A 773 59.82 34.63 47.64
N THR A 774 60.03 35.83 48.17
CA THR A 774 59.08 36.52 49.06
C THR A 774 57.75 36.82 48.37
N LEU A 775 57.74 37.17 47.08
CA LEU A 775 56.51 37.40 46.32
C LEU A 775 55.80 36.09 45.93
N LYS A 776 56.53 34.98 45.79
CA LYS A 776 55.93 33.66 45.53
C LYS A 776 54.96 33.22 46.63
N THR A 777 55.30 33.51 47.89
CA THR A 777 54.40 33.19 49.04
C THR A 777 53.05 33.90 48.95
N VAL A 778 53.01 35.08 48.32
CA VAL A 778 51.78 35.84 48.07
C VAL A 778 50.95 35.19 46.94
N GLU A 779 51.58 34.71 45.88
CA GLU A 779 50.93 33.95 44.79
C GLU A 779 50.32 32.63 45.28
N ASP A 780 51.02 31.92 46.17
CA ASP A 780 50.57 30.66 46.76
C ASP A 780 49.36 30.87 47.68
N THR A 781 49.37 31.96 48.47
CA THR A 781 48.25 32.33 49.34
C THR A 781 47.00 32.70 48.53
N PHE A 782 47.18 33.44 47.43
CA PHE A 782 46.09 33.76 46.52
C PHE A 782 45.52 32.51 45.84
N THR A 783 46.39 31.60 45.38
CA THR A 783 45.97 30.32 44.80
C THR A 783 45.05 29.55 45.74
N LYS A 784 45.47 29.35 47.00
CA LYS A 784 44.66 28.67 48.01
C LYS A 784 43.32 29.38 48.25
N CYS A 785 43.32 30.71 48.23
CA CYS A 785 42.09 31.49 48.38
C CYS A 785 41.10 31.21 47.24
N THR A 786 41.57 31.16 46.00
CA THR A 786 40.72 30.93 44.81
C THR A 786 40.17 29.51 44.67
N GLU A 787 40.65 28.55 45.48
CA GLU A 787 40.25 27.13 45.43
C GLU A 787 39.04 26.78 46.32
N ALA A 788 38.44 27.75 47.03
CA ALA A 788 37.29 27.52 47.92
C ALA A 788 36.02 27.10 47.15
N LYS A 789 35.41 25.95 47.45
CA LYS A 789 34.23 25.39 46.75
C LYS A 789 32.95 26.23 46.92
N LEU A 790 32.76 27.19 46.03
CA LEU A 790 31.66 28.17 45.96
C LEU A 790 31.19 28.26 44.49
N ALA A 791 29.97 28.72 44.25
CA ALA A 791 29.37 28.77 42.91
C ALA A 791 28.67 30.12 42.63
N GLY A 792 28.56 30.50 41.36
CA GLY A 792 27.80 31.67 40.91
C GLY A 792 28.22 32.98 41.60
N ASP A 793 27.24 33.77 42.06
CA ASP A 793 27.50 35.09 42.67
C ASP A 793 28.35 35.02 43.95
N GLN A 794 28.22 33.94 44.72
CA GLN A 794 29.04 33.70 45.92
C GLN A 794 30.50 33.45 45.57
N LEU A 795 30.75 32.77 44.45
CA LEU A 795 32.11 32.58 43.94
C LEU A 795 32.71 33.92 43.49
N SER A 796 31.96 34.74 42.74
CA SER A 796 32.43 36.04 42.28
C SER A 796 32.85 36.96 43.44
N ALA A 797 31.99 37.09 44.46
CA ALA A 797 32.29 37.93 45.63
C ALA A 797 33.50 37.41 46.43
N HIS A 798 33.68 36.08 46.49
CA HIS A 798 34.85 35.47 47.15
C HIS A 798 36.15 35.72 46.38
N LEU A 799 36.12 35.60 45.04
CA LEU A 799 37.27 35.89 44.19
C LEU A 799 37.72 37.36 44.29
N ASP A 800 36.77 38.30 44.41
CA ASP A 800 37.07 39.72 44.64
C ASP A 800 37.81 39.95 45.96
N ASN A 801 37.38 39.27 47.02
CA ASN A 801 38.06 39.31 48.31
C ASN A 801 39.46 38.69 48.24
N CYS A 802 39.63 37.57 47.54
CA CYS A 802 40.94 36.97 47.29
C CYS A 802 41.87 37.94 46.55
N LEU A 803 41.37 38.62 45.52
CA LEU A 803 42.12 39.60 44.74
C LEU A 803 42.56 40.80 45.60
N LYS A 804 41.67 41.32 46.45
CA LYS A 804 41.99 42.40 47.41
C LYS A 804 43.12 42.00 48.36
N LYS A 805 43.03 40.80 48.95
CA LYS A 805 44.09 40.29 49.84
C LYS A 805 45.43 40.12 49.12
N TYR A 806 45.39 39.60 47.90
CA TYR A 806 46.57 39.52 47.04
C TYR A 806 47.16 40.91 46.78
N ALA A 807 46.33 41.89 46.42
CA ALA A 807 46.77 43.25 46.10
C ALA A 807 47.53 43.92 47.25
N LEU A 808 46.96 43.90 48.46
CA LEU A 808 47.57 44.48 49.65
C LEU A 808 48.86 43.77 50.03
N SER A 809 48.85 42.43 50.00
CA SER A 809 50.03 41.62 50.33
C SER A 809 51.15 41.80 49.30
N PHE A 810 50.81 41.87 48.02
CA PHE A 810 51.76 42.06 46.93
C PHE A 810 52.37 43.46 47.00
N ALA A 811 51.56 44.50 47.19
CA ALA A 811 52.04 45.88 47.36
C ALA A 811 52.97 46.02 48.57
N ASN A 812 52.61 45.42 49.71
CA ASN A 812 53.44 45.42 50.91
C ASN A 812 54.83 44.84 50.65
N ASN A 813 54.88 43.59 50.16
CA ASN A 813 56.15 42.89 49.94
C ASN A 813 56.98 43.54 48.82
N LEU A 814 56.36 43.96 47.71
CA LEU A 814 57.06 44.61 46.61
C LEU A 814 57.59 45.99 47.00
N GLY A 815 56.80 46.79 47.73
CA GLY A 815 57.19 48.11 48.19
C GLY A 815 58.39 48.05 49.15
N GLU A 816 58.39 47.09 50.09
CA GLU A 816 59.51 46.84 51.00
C GLU A 816 60.78 46.41 50.24
N LEU A 817 60.68 45.45 49.32
CA LEU A 817 61.80 44.99 48.51
C LEU A 817 62.39 46.14 47.69
N LYS A 818 61.54 46.90 47.01
CA LYS A 818 61.95 47.99 46.13
C LYS A 818 62.57 49.15 46.92
N MET A 819 61.99 49.53 48.07
CA MET A 819 62.54 50.59 48.92
C MET A 819 63.95 50.23 49.40
N ASN A 820 64.15 49.02 49.92
CA ASN A 820 65.47 48.57 50.35
C ASN A 820 66.47 48.51 49.19
N TYR A 821 66.06 47.95 48.04
CA TYR A 821 66.90 47.84 46.85
C TYR A 821 67.33 49.22 46.33
N LEU A 822 66.39 50.14 46.14
CA LEU A 822 66.66 51.48 45.61
C LEU A 822 67.51 52.32 46.56
N MET A 823 67.21 52.30 47.87
CA MET A 823 68.00 53.06 48.85
C MET A 823 69.43 52.55 48.90
N LEU A 824 69.64 51.23 48.86
CA LEU A 824 70.98 50.64 48.84
C LEU A 824 71.75 51.05 47.57
N GLN A 825 71.09 51.01 46.41
CA GLN A 825 71.70 51.41 45.13
C GLN A 825 71.99 52.92 45.06
N THR A 826 71.12 53.75 45.64
CA THR A 826 71.21 55.22 45.53
C THR A 826 72.18 55.82 46.54
N LEU A 827 72.21 55.31 47.78
CA LEU A 827 73.03 55.84 48.87
C LEU A 827 74.38 55.13 48.99
N GLY A 828 74.51 53.91 48.45
CA GLY A 828 75.64 53.03 48.73
C GLY A 828 75.54 52.37 50.12
N THR A 829 76.35 51.34 50.36
CA THR A 829 76.22 50.46 51.54
C THR A 829 76.37 51.20 52.88
N GLU A 830 77.34 52.11 52.98
CA GLU A 830 77.65 52.79 54.24
C GLU A 830 76.54 53.76 54.66
N GLU A 831 76.16 54.68 53.76
CA GLU A 831 75.09 55.65 54.02
C GLU A 831 73.72 54.96 54.15
N TYR A 832 73.46 53.88 53.40
CA TYR A 832 72.25 53.06 53.58
C TYR A 832 72.16 52.50 55.02
N ASN A 833 73.27 52.00 55.57
CA ASN A 833 73.30 51.49 56.94
C ASN A 833 73.09 52.61 57.97
N GLN A 834 73.66 53.79 57.74
CA GLN A 834 73.45 54.96 58.61
C GLN A 834 71.97 55.42 58.59
N GLN A 835 71.32 55.39 57.42
CA GLN A 835 69.91 55.75 57.27
C GLN A 835 68.94 54.59 57.53
N LYS A 836 69.42 53.39 57.89
CA LYS A 836 68.60 52.18 57.99
C LYS A 836 67.39 52.34 58.91
N LYS A 837 67.56 52.99 60.06
CA LYS A 837 66.47 53.29 61.00
C LYS A 837 65.38 54.17 60.37
N ASN A 838 65.76 55.14 59.55
CA ASN A 838 64.83 56.03 58.86
C ASN A 838 64.11 55.30 57.72
N ILE A 839 64.81 54.42 57.00
CA ILE A 839 64.25 53.56 55.95
C ILE A 839 63.24 52.57 56.54
N ASP A 840 63.59 51.91 57.63
CA ASP A 840 62.70 50.95 58.32
C ASP A 840 61.46 51.65 58.89
N ASN A 841 61.61 52.87 59.42
CA ASN A 841 60.47 53.68 59.85
C ASN A 841 59.55 54.06 58.67
N ALA A 842 60.11 54.43 57.51
CA ALA A 842 59.32 54.71 56.32
C ALA A 842 58.52 53.47 55.84
N ILE A 843 59.14 52.29 55.88
CA ILE A 843 58.49 51.00 55.55
C ILE A 843 57.40 50.67 56.58
N ALA A 844 57.64 50.88 57.88
CA ALA A 844 56.67 50.62 58.94
C ALA A 844 55.41 51.50 58.80
N LEU A 845 55.58 52.77 58.43
CA LEU A 845 54.48 53.69 58.17
C LEU A 845 53.72 53.33 56.89
N TYR A 846 54.42 52.85 55.86
CA TYR A 846 53.79 52.31 54.65
C TYR A 846 52.95 51.06 54.95
N LYS A 847 53.49 50.12 55.73
CA LYS A 847 52.77 48.93 56.22
C LYS A 847 51.51 49.31 56.99
N THR A 848 51.61 50.32 57.86
CA THR A 848 50.47 50.85 58.60
C THR A 848 49.41 51.45 57.67
N CYS A 849 49.84 52.20 56.66
CA CYS A 849 48.95 52.76 55.64
C CYS A 849 48.20 51.65 54.88
N LEU A 850 48.90 50.59 54.44
CA LEU A 850 48.28 49.46 53.75
C LEU A 850 47.32 48.68 54.64
N LYS A 851 47.64 48.49 55.92
CA LYS A 851 46.76 47.81 56.88
C LYS A 851 45.42 48.52 57.05
N ASN A 852 45.43 49.86 57.05
CA ASN A 852 44.19 50.66 57.11
C ASN A 852 43.31 50.54 55.85
N LEU A 853 43.78 49.84 54.80
CA LEU A 853 43.02 49.55 53.59
C LEU A 853 42.36 48.16 53.61
N GLU A 854 42.61 47.33 54.63
CA GLU A 854 42.03 45.99 54.75
C GLU A 854 40.50 46.00 54.82
N ASP A 855 39.88 47.09 55.29
CA ASP A 855 38.42 47.22 55.41
C ASP A 855 37.76 47.94 54.22
N VAL A 856 38.53 48.42 53.23
CA VAL A 856 38.01 49.18 52.08
C VAL A 856 37.57 48.22 50.96
N ASN A 857 36.33 48.29 50.46
CA ASN A 857 35.90 47.41 49.36
C ASN A 857 36.70 47.69 48.07
N MET A 858 36.78 46.70 47.17
CA MET A 858 37.54 46.83 45.93
C MET A 858 37.07 48.03 45.09
N ASN A 859 35.74 48.22 45.00
CA ASN A 859 35.08 49.27 44.22
C ASN A 859 35.10 50.65 44.91
N ASP A 860 35.48 50.73 46.20
CA ASP A 860 35.43 51.98 47.00
C ASP A 860 36.76 52.76 46.93
N GLY A 861 37.42 52.72 45.77
CA GLY A 861 38.65 53.47 45.51
C GLY A 861 39.90 52.90 46.19
N LEU A 862 39.95 51.59 46.48
CA LEU A 862 41.09 50.90 47.10
C LEU A 862 42.42 51.25 46.39
N THR A 863 42.43 51.26 45.06
CA THR A 863 43.60 51.60 44.24
C THR A 863 44.07 53.04 44.43
N THR A 864 43.15 54.00 44.51
CA THR A 864 43.47 55.40 44.76
C THR A 864 44.14 55.56 46.12
N LYS A 865 43.59 54.90 47.15
CA LYS A 865 44.16 54.92 48.50
C LYS A 865 45.51 54.19 48.58
N LEU A 866 45.68 53.11 47.83
CA LEU A 866 46.95 52.39 47.72
C LEU A 866 48.03 53.22 47.02
N THR A 867 47.63 54.03 46.04
CA THR A 867 48.50 55.02 45.41
C THR A 867 48.96 56.06 46.43
N VAL A 868 48.04 56.60 47.25
CA VAL A 868 48.41 57.51 48.34
C VAL A 868 49.43 56.90 49.31
N CYS A 869 49.25 55.63 49.69
CA CYS A 869 50.24 54.93 50.52
C CYS A 869 51.61 54.85 49.83
N THR A 870 51.63 54.58 48.53
CA THR A 870 52.87 54.46 47.76
C THR A 870 53.54 55.82 47.53
N ASP A 871 52.77 56.87 47.25
CA ASP A 871 53.27 58.24 47.10
C ASP A 871 53.87 58.75 48.41
N ASN A 872 53.26 58.41 49.55
CA ASN A 872 53.80 58.69 50.87
C ASN A 872 55.14 57.96 51.11
N LEU A 873 55.26 56.69 50.71
CA LEU A 873 56.52 55.95 50.77
C LEU A 873 57.59 56.59 49.90
N THR A 874 57.24 56.97 48.67
CA THR A 874 58.12 57.66 47.72
C THR A 874 58.59 59.01 48.25
N SER A 875 57.67 59.83 48.76
CA SER A 875 57.99 61.13 49.35
C SER A 875 58.94 61.00 50.54
N ARG A 876 58.71 60.02 51.42
CA ARG A 876 59.61 59.74 52.55
C ARG A 876 60.97 59.25 52.09
N GLY A 877 61.03 58.37 51.09
CA GLY A 877 62.29 57.93 50.51
C GLY A 877 63.09 59.06 49.88
N MET A 878 62.42 59.97 49.15
CA MET A 878 63.03 61.19 48.63
C MET A 878 63.54 62.10 49.75
N SER A 879 62.81 62.20 50.86
CA SER A 879 63.25 62.97 52.03
C SER A 879 64.51 62.38 52.66
N ILE A 880 64.63 61.06 52.74
CA ILE A 880 65.83 60.37 53.24
C ILE A 880 67.01 60.70 52.32
N VAL A 881 66.86 60.51 51.01
CA VAL A 881 67.92 60.83 50.04
C VAL A 881 68.31 62.30 50.09
N ARG A 882 67.34 63.22 50.14
CA ARG A 882 67.62 64.66 50.29
C ARG A 882 68.36 64.98 51.59
N SER A 883 68.01 64.33 52.69
CA SER A 883 68.67 64.55 53.98
C SER A 883 70.12 64.04 53.98
N SER A 884 70.39 62.88 53.39
CA SER A 884 71.76 62.37 53.20
C SER A 884 72.58 63.29 52.30
N ILE A 885 72.01 63.73 51.17
CA ILE A 885 72.68 64.67 50.27
C ILE A 885 72.93 66.01 50.95
N ALA A 886 71.98 66.54 51.74
CA ALA A 886 72.19 67.76 52.52
C ALA A 886 73.29 67.59 53.59
N GLY A 887 73.37 66.43 54.22
CA GLY A 887 74.49 66.03 55.08
C GLY A 887 75.82 66.11 54.34
N TRP A 888 75.92 65.51 53.14
CA TRP A 888 77.10 65.58 52.30
C TRP A 888 77.46 67.01 51.87
N MET A 889 76.44 67.84 51.60
CA MET A 889 76.63 69.23 51.20
C MET A 889 77.14 70.12 52.35
N THR A 890 76.77 69.81 53.59
CA THR A 890 77.11 70.59 54.80
C THR A 890 78.41 70.16 55.48
N THR A 891 79.00 69.02 55.10
CA THR A 891 80.37 68.65 55.51
C THR A 891 81.41 69.60 54.87
N ASP A 892 82.26 70.22 55.72
CA ASP A 892 83.23 71.30 55.46
C ASP A 892 84.42 70.95 54.53
N GLN A 893 84.27 70.02 53.60
CA GLN A 893 85.31 69.75 52.59
C GLN A 893 85.19 70.69 51.38
N LYS A 894 86.25 71.47 51.17
CA LYS A 894 86.34 72.63 50.26
C LYS A 894 87.12 72.37 48.94
N ASP A 895 87.40 71.12 48.57
CA ASP A 895 88.10 70.90 47.29
C ASP A 895 87.15 71.08 46.08
N ALA A 896 87.74 71.47 44.95
CA ALA A 896 87.00 71.84 43.75
C ALA A 896 86.25 70.65 43.11
N ALA A 897 86.77 69.42 43.25
CA ALA A 897 86.13 68.22 42.71
C ALA A 897 84.84 67.92 43.49
N THR A 898 84.89 68.06 44.82
CA THR A 898 83.73 67.91 45.69
C THR A 898 82.66 68.98 45.40
N THR A 899 83.07 70.21 45.07
CA THR A 899 82.13 71.29 44.71
C THR A 899 81.46 71.05 43.35
N LEU A 900 82.21 70.55 42.36
CA LEU A 900 81.67 70.17 41.04
C LEU A 900 80.71 68.98 41.15
N LEU A 901 81.07 67.96 41.95
CA LEU A 901 80.21 66.82 42.22
C LEU A 901 78.91 67.24 42.94
N LYS A 902 79.00 68.17 43.91
CA LYS A 902 77.83 68.78 44.59
C LYS A 902 76.93 69.53 43.60
N GLN A 903 77.51 70.22 42.62
CA GLN A 903 76.77 70.97 41.61
C GLN A 903 76.08 70.06 40.58
N ASP A 904 76.78 69.03 40.10
CA ASP A 904 76.22 68.01 39.20
C ASP A 904 75.13 67.16 39.88
N PHE A 905 75.30 66.80 41.15
CA PHE A 905 74.25 66.09 41.91
C PHE A 905 73.02 66.98 42.18
N SER A 906 73.22 68.27 42.45
CA SER A 906 72.12 69.24 42.59
C SER A 906 71.32 69.40 41.29
N ASN A 907 72.00 69.31 40.14
CA ASN A 907 71.36 69.29 38.81
C ASN A 907 70.62 67.97 38.50
N LEU A 908 71.05 66.84 39.11
CA LEU A 908 70.41 65.52 38.97
C LEU A 908 69.25 65.29 39.95
N LEU A 909 69.13 66.09 41.01
CA LEU A 909 68.12 65.97 42.07
C LEU A 909 66.66 65.94 41.58
N PRO A 910 66.27 66.68 40.52
CA PRO A 910 64.95 66.55 39.90
C PRO A 910 64.72 65.16 39.25
N CYS A 911 65.77 64.54 38.70
CA CYS A 911 65.73 63.24 38.01
C CYS A 911 65.64 62.04 38.98
N VAL A 912 66.08 62.20 40.23
CA VAL A 912 66.05 61.15 41.27
C VAL A 912 64.62 60.72 41.60
N SER A 913 63.62 61.59 41.42
CA SER A 913 62.19 61.28 41.63
C SER A 913 61.66 60.14 40.74
N VAL A 914 62.28 59.90 39.57
CA VAL A 914 61.89 58.84 38.62
C VAL A 914 62.33 57.45 39.11
N LEU A 915 63.29 57.37 40.04
CA LEU A 915 63.82 56.10 40.56
C LEU A 915 62.92 55.47 41.63
N PHE A 916 61.99 56.22 42.22
CA PHE A 916 61.13 55.76 43.32
C PHE A 916 59.85 55.05 42.85
N PRO A 917 59.19 54.24 43.70
CA PRO A 917 58.01 53.48 43.28
C PRO A 917 56.86 54.38 42.83
N SER A 918 56.46 54.23 41.57
CA SER A 918 55.08 54.48 41.16
C SER A 918 54.19 53.39 41.76
N SER A 919 52.97 53.76 42.16
CA SER A 919 51.97 52.82 42.69
C SER A 919 51.99 51.50 41.93
N PRO A 920 52.09 50.34 42.60
CA PRO A 920 51.96 49.05 41.91
C PRO A 920 50.60 48.94 41.20
N TYR A 921 49.63 49.77 41.59
CA TYR A 921 48.34 49.94 40.97
C TYR A 921 48.24 51.32 40.32
N THR A 922 48.46 51.41 39.00
CA THR A 922 48.21 52.65 38.26
C THR A 922 46.70 52.95 38.23
N PRO A 923 46.26 54.22 38.06
CA PRO A 923 44.86 54.53 37.77
C PRO A 923 44.33 53.76 36.54
N GLN A 924 45.21 53.45 35.57
CA GLN A 924 44.90 52.49 34.49
C GLN A 924 44.58 51.07 34.97
N LEU A 925 45.08 50.59 36.11
CA LEU A 925 44.73 49.28 36.67
C LEU A 925 43.37 49.30 37.36
N ALA A 926 43.00 50.38 38.07
CA ALA A 926 41.63 50.56 38.57
C ALA A 926 40.64 50.62 37.40
N ALA A 927 40.93 51.42 36.37
CA ALA A 927 40.17 51.42 35.13
C ALA A 927 40.20 50.05 34.45
N ASN A 928 41.30 49.29 34.51
CA ASN A 928 41.39 47.93 33.93
C ASN A 928 41.05 46.79 34.92
N ILE A 929 40.39 47.04 36.05
CA ILE A 929 39.87 45.99 36.93
C ILE A 929 38.38 46.28 37.21
N ASP A 930 38.04 47.51 37.62
CA ASP A 930 36.65 47.98 37.80
C ASP A 930 35.91 48.13 36.46
N SER A 931 36.57 48.67 35.42
CA SER A 931 35.98 48.64 34.07
C SER A 931 36.26 47.31 33.37
N SER A 932 37.29 46.57 33.74
CA SER A 932 37.63 45.39 32.96
C SER A 932 36.68 44.23 33.18
N VAL A 933 36.57 43.68 34.38
CA VAL A 933 35.78 42.45 34.55
C VAL A 933 34.30 42.67 34.17
N LYS A 934 33.79 43.88 34.40
CA LYS A 934 32.40 44.27 34.11
C LYS A 934 32.14 44.74 32.67
N VAL A 935 33.07 45.46 32.03
CA VAL A 935 32.95 45.91 30.63
C VAL A 935 33.54 44.87 29.66
N LEU A 936 34.24 43.80 30.08
CA LEU A 936 34.71 42.73 29.16
C LEU A 936 33.48 42.02 28.70
N ALA A 937 32.73 41.53 29.69
CA ALA A 937 31.43 40.92 29.53
C ALA A 937 30.50 41.77 28.65
N LYS A 938 30.70 43.10 28.61
CA LYS A 938 29.92 44.08 27.83
C LYS A 938 30.54 44.55 26.50
N LEU A 939 31.76 44.15 26.13
CA LEU A 939 32.47 44.66 24.93
C LEU A 939 33.02 43.54 24.04
N LEU A 940 33.16 42.33 24.58
CA LEU A 940 33.09 41.08 23.81
C LEU A 940 31.80 40.99 22.99
N SER A 941 30.77 41.69 23.46
CA SER A 941 29.46 41.76 22.84
C SER A 941 29.33 42.82 21.74
N GLN A 942 30.38 43.56 21.33
CA GLN A 942 30.18 44.65 20.34
C GLN A 942 31.15 44.73 19.13
N TYR A 943 32.36 44.13 19.13
CA TYR A 943 33.37 44.47 18.09
C TYR A 943 34.20 43.31 17.48
N ILE A 944 33.75 42.07 17.59
CA ILE A 944 34.44 40.89 17.00
C ILE A 944 34.24 40.76 15.49
N GLU A 945 33.34 41.50 14.85
CA GLU A 945 32.81 41.02 13.57
C GLU A 945 33.64 41.16 12.31
N TYR A 946 34.56 42.13 12.15
CA TYR A 946 35.09 42.44 10.80
C TYR A 946 33.97 42.41 9.73
N ASN A 947 32.83 43.00 10.06
CA ASN A 947 31.60 42.88 9.29
C ASN A 947 31.78 43.61 7.94
N PRO A 948 31.70 42.91 6.78
CA PRO A 948 31.82 43.54 5.47
C PRO A 948 30.67 44.51 5.16
N ASP A 949 29.58 44.47 5.92
CA ASP A 949 28.44 45.39 5.76
C ASP A 949 28.64 46.71 6.53
N ASN A 950 29.61 46.75 7.46
CA ASN A 950 30.09 47.99 8.10
C ASN A 950 31.18 48.69 7.28
N ALA A 951 31.74 48.04 6.24
CA ALA A 951 32.78 48.59 5.37
C ALA A 951 32.24 49.44 4.20
N LYS A 952 31.07 50.07 4.35
CA LYS A 952 30.42 50.89 3.29
C LYS A 952 31.12 52.22 2.99
N GLN A 953 32.27 52.50 3.59
CA GLN A 953 33.02 53.71 3.33
C GLN A 953 34.09 53.46 2.27
N THR A 954 34.12 54.29 1.23
CA THR A 954 35.21 54.31 0.24
C THR A 954 36.54 54.56 0.95
N LEU A 955 37.68 54.14 0.37
CA LEU A 955 39.01 54.45 0.93
C LEU A 955 39.14 55.95 1.27
N ALA A 956 38.51 56.83 0.48
CA ALA A 956 38.42 58.26 0.77
C ALA A 956 37.64 58.59 2.06
N GLY A 957 36.47 57.99 2.30
CA GLY A 957 35.67 58.22 3.50
C GLY A 957 36.29 57.67 4.79
N VAL A 958 37.01 56.54 4.69
CA VAL A 958 37.78 56.00 5.83
C VAL A 958 38.96 56.92 6.16
N ILE A 959 39.65 57.45 5.16
CA ILE A 959 40.76 58.40 5.35
C ILE A 959 40.25 59.73 5.94
N GLU A 960 39.08 60.20 5.53
CA GLU A 960 38.45 61.42 6.06
C GLU A 960 38.02 61.27 7.53
N THR A 961 37.49 60.09 7.88
CA THR A 961 37.16 59.74 9.28
C THR A 961 38.43 59.60 10.13
N LEU A 962 39.46 58.92 9.62
CA LEU A 962 40.76 58.82 10.28
C LEU A 962 41.45 60.18 10.44
N ALA A 963 41.30 61.10 9.49
CA ALA A 963 41.82 62.46 9.59
C ALA A 963 41.14 63.24 10.73
N THR A 964 39.83 63.08 10.86
CA THR A 964 39.03 63.72 11.91
C THR A 964 39.45 63.19 13.29
N ASP A 965 39.50 61.86 13.45
CA ASP A 965 39.89 61.21 14.71
C ASP A 965 41.36 61.45 15.07
N PHE A 966 42.28 61.48 14.09
CA PHE A 966 43.69 61.82 14.34
C PHE A 966 43.87 63.27 14.81
N ASN A 967 43.09 64.20 14.28
CA ASN A 967 43.16 65.61 14.65
C ASN A 967 42.67 65.85 16.09
N ASP A 968 41.70 65.05 16.55
CA ASP A 968 41.16 65.11 17.92
C ASP A 968 42.08 64.47 18.97
N VAL A 969 42.77 63.39 18.61
CA VAL A 969 43.58 62.60 19.55
C VAL A 969 45.06 63.02 19.56
N ALA A 970 45.60 63.56 18.45
CA ALA A 970 47.00 63.96 18.32
C ALA A 970 47.12 65.40 17.77
N LYS A 971 47.27 66.39 18.66
CA LYS A 971 47.24 67.83 18.29
C LYS A 971 48.50 68.36 17.59
N THR A 972 49.65 67.69 17.70
CA THR A 972 50.92 68.14 17.10
C THR A 972 51.33 67.26 15.91
N THR A 973 52.03 67.84 14.93
CA THR A 973 52.49 67.11 13.73
C THR A 973 53.35 65.90 14.06
N GLN A 974 54.19 65.98 15.11
CA GLN A 974 55.03 64.86 15.56
C GLN A 974 54.19 63.73 16.19
N ALA A 975 53.19 64.05 17.02
CA ALA A 975 52.30 63.04 17.59
C ALA A 975 51.45 62.34 16.51
N LYS A 976 51.01 63.08 15.48
CA LYS A 976 50.34 62.49 14.32
C LYS A 976 51.28 61.58 13.53
N LYS A 977 52.55 61.97 13.38
CA LYS A 977 53.58 61.15 12.72
C LYS A 977 53.86 59.86 13.49
N ASP A 978 54.03 59.95 14.81
CA ASP A 978 54.31 58.78 15.66
C ASP A 978 53.10 57.84 15.73
N LEU A 979 51.88 58.37 15.78
CA LEU A 979 50.65 57.58 15.75
C LEU A 979 50.43 56.91 14.38
N LEU A 980 50.74 57.60 13.29
CA LEU A 980 50.62 57.04 11.94
C LEU A 980 51.70 55.99 11.65
N ASP A 981 52.94 56.25 12.08
CA ASP A 981 54.04 55.28 12.01
C ASP A 981 53.76 54.07 12.92
N PHE A 982 53.09 54.27 14.08
CA PHE A 982 52.59 53.19 14.93
C PHE A 982 51.51 52.35 14.24
N LEU A 983 50.53 52.96 13.56
CA LEU A 983 49.52 52.21 12.78
C LEU A 983 50.15 51.41 11.63
N TYR A 984 51.21 51.94 11.02
CA TYR A 984 51.99 51.24 10.01
C TYR A 984 52.76 50.04 10.60
N GLN A 985 53.43 50.22 11.74
CA GLN A 985 54.27 49.20 12.38
C GLN A 985 53.45 48.12 13.11
N SER A 986 52.30 48.47 13.71
CA SER A 986 51.40 47.56 14.44
C SER A 986 50.53 46.66 13.54
N GLY A 987 50.60 46.85 12.22
CA GLY A 987 49.74 46.14 11.27
C GLY A 987 48.29 46.64 11.26
N GLY A 988 47.95 47.68 12.02
CA GLY A 988 46.61 48.31 11.98
C GLY A 988 46.27 48.88 10.61
N LEU A 989 47.24 49.52 9.95
CA LEU A 989 47.08 49.96 8.56
C LEU A 989 46.91 48.78 7.59
N ASP A 990 47.58 47.67 7.85
CA ASP A 990 47.50 46.47 7.04
C ASP A 990 46.11 45.81 7.14
N GLN A 991 45.55 45.72 8.35
CA GLN A 991 44.18 45.25 8.55
C GLN A 991 43.12 46.18 7.93
N LEU A 992 43.36 47.49 7.95
CA LEU A 992 42.51 48.49 7.31
C LEU A 992 42.55 48.36 5.78
N LEU A 993 43.75 48.24 5.19
CA LEU A 993 43.91 48.07 3.75
C LEU A 993 43.35 46.74 3.26
N LYS A 994 43.54 45.65 4.02
CA LYS A 994 42.92 44.34 3.74
C LYS A 994 41.40 44.43 3.74
N ALA A 995 40.80 45.14 4.69
CA ALA A 995 39.34 45.33 4.75
C ALA A 995 38.81 46.16 3.57
N ILE A 996 39.49 47.25 3.21
CA ILE A 996 39.12 48.13 2.10
C ILE A 996 39.29 47.44 0.75
N VAL A 997 40.38 46.70 0.54
CA VAL A 997 40.64 45.98 -0.71
C VAL A 997 39.68 44.81 -0.86
N ARG A 998 39.37 44.09 0.22
CA ARG A 998 38.36 43.02 0.21
C ARG A 998 36.95 43.56 -0.07
N GLY A 999 36.59 44.72 0.48
CA GLY A 999 35.34 45.43 0.14
C GLY A 999 35.29 45.87 -1.34
N THR A 1000 36.38 46.47 -1.83
CA THR A 1000 36.47 46.94 -3.23
C THR A 1000 36.45 45.79 -4.24
N VAL A 1001 37.04 44.64 -3.91
CA VAL A 1001 36.99 43.41 -4.73
C VAL A 1001 35.60 42.78 -4.69
N LYS A 1002 34.91 42.79 -3.53
CA LYS A 1002 33.51 42.37 -3.40
C LYS A 1002 32.60 43.20 -4.32
N ASP A 1003 32.77 44.52 -4.32
CA ASP A 1003 31.98 45.43 -5.15
C ASP A 1003 32.32 45.29 -6.65
N SER A 1004 33.60 45.11 -6.99
CA SER A 1004 34.03 44.83 -8.37
C SER A 1004 33.50 43.49 -8.89
N PHE A 1005 33.35 42.47 -8.04
CA PHE A 1005 32.69 41.23 -8.44
C PHE A 1005 31.19 41.40 -8.64
N ALA A 1006 30.55 42.34 -7.94
CA ALA A 1006 29.12 42.61 -8.12
C ALA A 1006 28.79 43.17 -9.52
N THR A 1007 29.74 43.83 -10.20
CA THR A 1007 29.57 44.35 -11.56
C THR A 1007 29.92 43.36 -12.67
N ILE A 1008 30.54 42.22 -12.33
CA ILE A 1008 30.87 41.14 -13.27
C ILE A 1008 29.70 40.15 -13.32
N SER A 1009 29.35 39.62 -14.50
CA SER A 1009 28.22 38.69 -14.62
C SER A 1009 28.52 37.34 -13.93
N GLU A 1010 27.50 36.70 -13.36
CA GLU A 1010 27.62 35.39 -12.71
C GLU A 1010 28.03 34.28 -13.69
N LYS A 1011 27.78 34.49 -14.99
CA LYS A 1011 28.23 33.62 -16.08
C LYS A 1011 29.75 33.64 -16.25
N ASP A 1012 30.38 34.80 -16.04
CA ASP A 1012 31.84 34.96 -16.19
C ASP A 1012 32.63 34.49 -14.95
N VAL A 1013 32.12 34.78 -13.75
CA VAL A 1013 32.71 34.33 -12.48
C VAL A 1013 31.59 33.81 -11.58
N PRO A 1014 31.43 32.48 -11.47
CA PRO A 1014 30.41 31.82 -10.64
C PRO A 1014 30.46 32.19 -9.16
N MET A 1015 29.32 32.15 -8.48
CA MET A 1015 29.17 32.70 -7.13
C MET A 1015 29.93 31.92 -6.04
N ASP A 1016 30.10 30.62 -6.23
CA ASP A 1016 30.95 29.73 -5.42
C ASP A 1016 32.45 30.09 -5.56
N ILE A 1017 32.88 30.45 -6.77
CA ILE A 1017 34.23 30.94 -7.05
C ILE A 1017 34.42 32.34 -6.44
N ARG A 1018 33.43 33.23 -6.52
CA ARG A 1018 33.46 34.54 -5.83
C ARG A 1018 33.61 34.38 -4.32
N ALA A 1019 32.85 33.46 -3.72
CA ALA A 1019 32.92 33.17 -2.29
C ALA A 1019 34.28 32.57 -1.88
N ALA A 1020 34.86 31.71 -2.73
CA ALA A 1020 36.18 31.13 -2.51
C ALA A 1020 37.30 32.16 -2.61
N LEU A 1021 37.20 33.12 -3.54
CA LEU A 1021 38.17 34.20 -3.74
C LEU A 1021 38.08 35.28 -2.64
N LEU A 1022 36.88 35.55 -2.12
CA LEU A 1022 36.63 36.50 -1.03
C LEU A 1022 37.00 35.99 0.38
N LYS A 1023 37.58 34.79 0.49
CA LYS A 1023 38.06 34.24 1.76
C LYS A 1023 39.20 35.07 2.33
N ARG A 1024 39.19 35.21 3.65
CA ARG A 1024 40.16 36.01 4.42
C ARG A 1024 41.60 35.56 4.14
N GLU A 1025 41.83 34.24 4.11
CA GLU A 1025 43.17 33.66 3.91
C GLU A 1025 43.85 34.11 2.61
N ASN A 1026 43.10 34.30 1.51
CA ASN A 1026 43.69 34.69 0.23
C ASN A 1026 44.24 36.13 0.26
N PHE A 1027 43.56 37.06 0.93
CA PHE A 1027 44.04 38.45 1.04
C PHE A 1027 45.17 38.58 2.07
N GLU A 1028 45.16 37.74 3.11
CA GLU A 1028 46.28 37.68 4.06
C GLU A 1028 47.57 37.24 3.36
N GLU A 1029 47.52 36.22 2.48
CA GLU A 1029 48.67 35.79 1.68
C GLU A 1029 49.22 36.89 0.77
N ILE A 1030 48.32 37.64 0.11
CA ILE A 1030 48.65 38.66 -0.89
C ILE A 1030 49.32 39.88 -0.27
N PHE A 1031 48.80 40.40 0.84
CA PHE A 1031 49.35 41.59 1.51
C PHE A 1031 50.59 41.29 2.35
N ASN A 1032 50.80 40.01 2.71
CA ASN A 1032 52.04 39.56 3.35
C ASN A 1032 53.17 39.30 2.33
N SER A 1033 52.92 39.42 1.02
CA SER A 1033 53.94 39.30 -0.02
C SER A 1033 54.85 40.55 -0.11
N LYS A 1034 56.01 40.40 -0.77
CA LYS A 1034 56.95 41.51 -1.01
C LYS A 1034 56.31 42.64 -1.80
N GLU A 1035 55.42 42.32 -2.74
CA GLU A 1035 54.67 43.26 -3.57
C GLU A 1035 53.51 43.92 -2.78
N GLY A 1036 52.84 43.16 -1.91
CA GLY A 1036 51.83 43.68 -0.97
C GLY A 1036 52.41 44.68 0.03
N SER A 1037 53.65 44.45 0.47
CA SER A 1037 54.38 45.38 1.33
C SER A 1037 54.71 46.70 0.61
N LYS A 1038 55.08 46.66 -0.68
CA LYS A 1038 55.30 47.88 -1.49
C LYS A 1038 54.03 48.72 -1.63
N ILE A 1039 52.85 48.09 -1.71
CA ILE A 1039 51.55 48.79 -1.74
C ILE A 1039 51.30 49.51 -0.41
N LYS A 1040 51.57 48.84 0.72
CA LYS A 1040 51.47 49.43 2.06
C LYS A 1040 52.36 50.68 2.19
N ASP A 1041 53.58 50.61 1.65
CA ASP A 1041 54.53 51.73 1.65
C ASP A 1041 54.07 52.89 0.78
N LEU A 1042 53.51 52.58 -0.40
CA LEU A 1042 52.93 53.57 -1.31
C LEU A 1042 51.73 54.27 -0.68
N VAL A 1043 50.81 53.54 -0.04
CA VAL A 1043 49.66 54.13 0.66
C VAL A 1043 50.11 54.99 1.83
N MET A 1044 51.05 54.51 2.63
CA MET A 1044 51.59 55.29 3.75
C MET A 1044 52.25 56.59 3.28
N SER A 1045 53.16 56.50 2.31
CA SER A 1045 53.98 57.64 1.88
C SER A 1045 53.31 58.60 0.89
N LYS A 1046 52.38 58.14 0.06
CA LYS A 1046 51.75 58.95 -1.02
C LYS A 1046 50.30 59.34 -0.75
N VAL A 1047 49.65 58.74 0.26
CA VAL A 1047 48.23 58.98 0.57
C VAL A 1047 48.07 59.42 2.02
N LEU A 1048 48.49 58.61 2.99
CA LEU A 1048 48.18 58.87 4.40
C LEU A 1048 49.06 59.95 5.04
N LYS A 1049 50.39 59.94 4.83
CA LYS A 1049 51.26 61.01 5.36
C LYS A 1049 50.90 62.39 4.80
N PRO A 1050 50.72 62.57 3.47
CA PRO A 1050 50.33 63.86 2.92
C PRO A 1050 49.01 64.39 3.48
N ILE A 1051 48.00 63.54 3.71
CA ILE A 1051 46.70 63.98 4.21
C ILE A 1051 46.70 64.20 5.72
N LEU A 1052 47.18 63.23 6.48
CA LEU A 1052 47.00 63.19 7.94
C LEU A 1052 48.08 63.97 8.69
N ILE A 1053 49.23 64.19 8.08
CA ILE A 1053 50.36 64.90 8.68
C ILE A 1053 50.55 66.26 7.99
N ASP A 1054 50.60 66.28 6.66
CA ASP A 1054 50.91 67.49 5.90
C ASP A 1054 49.67 68.31 5.51
N ASN A 1055 48.46 67.84 5.89
CA ASN A 1055 47.15 68.47 5.63
C ASN A 1055 46.87 68.76 4.14
N VAL A 1056 47.36 67.94 3.23
CA VAL A 1056 47.10 68.06 1.79
C VAL A 1056 45.63 67.72 1.49
N ASP A 1057 44.94 68.63 0.77
CA ASP A 1057 43.53 68.46 0.39
C ASP A 1057 43.32 67.22 -0.49
N THR A 1058 42.32 66.40 -0.13
CA THR A 1058 41.89 65.19 -0.84
C THR A 1058 41.31 65.46 -2.24
N LYS A 1059 41.04 66.73 -2.60
CA LYS A 1059 40.65 67.15 -3.94
C LYS A 1059 41.81 67.40 -4.90
N ASN A 1060 43.05 67.37 -4.43
CA ASN A 1060 44.26 67.63 -5.23
C ASN A 1060 44.44 66.59 -6.38
N VAL A 1061 44.82 67.07 -7.57
CA VAL A 1061 45.04 66.24 -8.77
C VAL A 1061 46.16 65.21 -8.56
N ALA A 1062 47.24 65.57 -7.85
CA ALA A 1062 48.34 64.67 -7.54
C ALA A 1062 47.94 63.52 -6.59
N TYR A 1063 46.99 63.80 -5.69
CA TYR A 1063 46.41 62.79 -4.80
C TYR A 1063 45.57 61.77 -5.56
N ARG A 1064 44.70 62.23 -6.46
CA ARG A 1064 43.89 61.34 -7.32
C ARG A 1064 44.75 60.47 -8.24
N ALA A 1065 45.84 61.03 -8.77
CA ALA A 1065 46.81 60.27 -9.55
C ALA A 1065 47.51 59.19 -8.70
N SER A 1066 47.87 59.50 -7.46
CA SER A 1066 48.52 58.56 -6.52
C SER A 1066 47.58 57.43 -6.09
N LEU A 1067 46.31 57.74 -5.81
CA LEU A 1067 45.28 56.72 -5.54
C LEU A 1067 45.05 55.80 -6.73
N LYS A 1068 45.03 56.34 -7.96
CA LYS A 1068 44.88 55.54 -9.18
C LYS A 1068 46.07 54.60 -9.35
N ALA A 1069 47.31 55.08 -9.16
CA ALA A 1069 48.50 54.24 -9.23
C ALA A 1069 48.52 53.12 -8.18
N ILE A 1070 48.06 53.41 -6.96
CA ILE A 1070 47.92 52.40 -5.88
C ILE A 1070 46.86 51.36 -6.26
N LYS A 1071 45.71 51.79 -6.77
CA LYS A 1071 44.64 50.89 -7.22
C LYS A 1071 45.13 49.95 -8.33
N ASP A 1072 45.83 50.48 -9.33
CA ASP A 1072 46.40 49.69 -10.42
C ASP A 1072 47.46 48.70 -9.91
N SER A 1073 48.26 49.09 -8.91
CA SER A 1073 49.25 48.21 -8.27
C SER A 1073 48.58 47.08 -7.48
N VAL A 1074 47.51 47.36 -6.73
CA VAL A 1074 46.72 46.36 -6.00
C VAL A 1074 46.10 45.35 -6.96
N ILE A 1075 45.54 45.80 -8.08
CA ILE A 1075 44.95 44.93 -9.11
C ILE A 1075 46.01 44.00 -9.69
N GLN A 1076 47.20 44.51 -10.02
CA GLN A 1076 48.28 43.70 -10.56
C GLN A 1076 48.70 42.59 -9.58
N VAL A 1077 48.88 42.93 -8.30
CA VAL A 1077 49.29 41.98 -7.27
C VAL A 1077 48.21 40.91 -7.01
N LEU A 1078 46.92 41.27 -7.09
CA LEU A 1078 45.83 40.31 -7.00
C LEU A 1078 45.81 39.32 -8.18
N VAL A 1079 46.06 39.79 -9.41
CA VAL A 1079 46.07 38.94 -10.62
C VAL A 1079 47.30 38.03 -10.68
N ASP A 1080 48.44 38.48 -10.14
CA ASP A 1080 49.66 37.70 -10.15
C ASP A 1080 49.73 36.69 -8.99
N ALA A 1081 48.89 36.83 -7.96
CA ALA A 1081 48.87 35.95 -6.80
C ALA A 1081 48.36 34.52 -7.09
N PRO A 1082 49.10 33.46 -6.70
CA PRO A 1082 48.67 32.07 -6.89
C PRO A 1082 47.34 31.74 -6.21
N SER A 1083 47.13 32.27 -5.00
CA SER A 1083 45.91 32.11 -4.22
C SER A 1083 44.70 32.85 -4.75
N PHE A 1084 44.87 33.74 -5.75
CA PHE A 1084 43.79 34.55 -6.30
C PHE A 1084 43.72 34.47 -7.83
N GLY A 1085 44.60 35.15 -8.56
CA GLY A 1085 44.54 35.20 -10.02
C GLY A 1085 44.76 33.84 -10.71
N GLU A 1086 45.63 32.99 -10.18
CA GLU A 1086 45.83 31.63 -10.72
C GLU A 1086 44.62 30.72 -10.42
N LYS A 1087 44.01 30.81 -9.23
CA LYS A 1087 42.75 30.12 -8.92
C LYS A 1087 41.58 30.58 -9.79
N VAL A 1088 41.47 31.88 -10.09
CA VAL A 1088 40.47 32.42 -11.02
C VAL A 1088 40.61 31.76 -12.39
N ILE A 1089 41.84 31.62 -12.87
CA ILE A 1089 42.17 31.04 -14.18
C ILE A 1089 41.91 29.54 -14.20
N ILE A 1090 42.38 28.80 -13.21
CA ILE A 1090 42.21 27.34 -13.13
C ILE A 1090 40.71 27.01 -13.11
N LEU A 1091 39.95 27.64 -12.23
CA LEU A 1091 38.54 27.35 -12.07
C LEU A 1091 37.70 27.88 -13.25
N GLY A 1092 38.05 29.03 -13.81
CA GLY A 1092 37.39 29.62 -14.98
C GLY A 1092 37.62 28.84 -16.27
N ILE A 1093 38.86 28.46 -16.56
CA ILE A 1093 39.22 27.68 -17.76
C ILE A 1093 38.70 26.25 -17.65
N GLN A 1094 38.83 25.59 -16.49
CA GLN A 1094 38.34 24.23 -16.28
C GLN A 1094 36.82 24.15 -16.51
N LYS A 1095 36.07 25.18 -16.10
CA LYS A 1095 34.62 25.27 -16.35
C LYS A 1095 34.29 25.48 -17.83
N GLN A 1096 34.98 26.39 -18.52
CA GLN A 1096 34.78 26.59 -19.97
C GLN A 1096 35.13 25.35 -20.81
N ILE A 1097 36.19 24.61 -20.45
CA ILE A 1097 36.52 23.31 -21.06
C ILE A 1097 35.39 22.29 -20.82
N SER A 1098 34.80 22.32 -19.62
CA SER A 1098 33.67 21.44 -19.24
C SER A 1098 32.38 21.75 -20.01
N GLU A 1099 32.24 22.98 -20.52
CA GLU A 1099 31.06 23.46 -21.27
C GLU A 1099 31.21 23.33 -22.80
N MET A 1100 32.37 22.90 -23.33
CA MET A 1100 32.57 22.67 -24.76
C MET A 1100 31.64 21.57 -25.33
N SER A 1101 31.08 21.81 -26.52
CA SER A 1101 30.03 20.96 -27.12
C SER A 1101 30.50 19.56 -27.57
N GLY A 1102 29.50 18.69 -27.75
CA GLY A 1102 29.59 17.23 -27.64
C GLY A 1102 30.67 16.48 -28.44
N VAL A 1103 31.15 17.00 -29.58
CA VAL A 1103 32.22 16.32 -30.34
C VAL A 1103 33.57 16.48 -29.63
N LYS A 1104 33.89 17.67 -29.10
CA LYS A 1104 35.12 17.90 -28.32
C LYS A 1104 35.08 17.11 -27.00
N LYS A 1105 33.90 17.03 -26.37
CA LYS A 1105 33.67 16.28 -25.11
C LYS A 1105 33.74 14.77 -25.29
N PHE A 1106 33.24 14.26 -26.43
CA PHE A 1106 33.35 12.84 -26.81
C PHE A 1106 34.81 12.43 -27.03
N PHE A 1107 35.60 13.22 -27.77
CA PHE A 1107 37.03 12.93 -27.94
C PHE A 1107 37.82 13.05 -26.63
N ALA A 1108 37.50 14.01 -25.76
CA ALA A 1108 38.12 14.12 -24.44
C ALA A 1108 37.79 12.91 -23.53
N LYS A 1109 36.54 12.42 -23.56
CA LYS A 1109 36.10 11.28 -22.73
C LYS A 1109 36.59 9.94 -23.28
N ALA A 1110 36.62 9.77 -24.60
CA ALA A 1110 37.06 8.53 -25.27
C ALA A 1110 38.59 8.34 -25.22
N LEU A 1111 39.37 9.41 -25.11
CA LEU A 1111 40.84 9.32 -25.10
C LEU A 1111 41.46 9.37 -23.69
N TYR A 1112 40.76 9.90 -22.67
CA TYR A 1112 41.34 10.13 -21.33
C TYR A 1112 40.58 9.50 -20.15
N GLY A 1113 39.47 8.76 -20.39
CA GLY A 1113 38.68 8.12 -19.34
C GLY A 1113 37.76 9.08 -18.56
N GLU A 1114 37.04 8.56 -17.56
CA GLU A 1114 35.87 9.21 -16.92
C GLU A 1114 36.10 10.58 -16.28
N ASN A 1115 37.36 10.99 -16.07
CA ASN A 1115 37.70 12.31 -15.55
C ASN A 1115 38.13 13.24 -16.70
N ALA A 1116 37.29 14.26 -16.93
CA ALA A 1116 37.53 15.33 -17.89
C ALA A 1116 38.94 15.94 -17.76
N LEU A 1117 39.49 16.31 -18.90
CA LEU A 1117 40.77 17.02 -19.12
C LEU A 1117 41.17 17.92 -17.93
N ASP A 1118 42.24 17.55 -17.22
CA ASP A 1118 42.76 18.27 -16.04
C ASP A 1118 43.68 19.42 -16.50
N TRP A 1119 43.14 20.64 -16.55
CA TRP A 1119 43.90 21.84 -16.95
C TRP A 1119 45.15 22.04 -16.08
N GLU A 1120 45.13 21.56 -14.84
CA GLU A 1120 46.23 21.67 -13.90
C GLU A 1120 47.49 20.93 -14.37
N LYS A 1121 47.33 19.91 -15.22
CA LYS A 1121 48.44 19.22 -15.89
C LYS A 1121 48.87 19.95 -17.16
N VAL A 1122 47.93 20.41 -17.98
CA VAL A 1122 48.21 21.05 -19.27
C VAL A 1122 48.88 22.42 -19.14
N ARG A 1123 48.52 23.20 -18.10
CA ARG A 1123 49.09 24.54 -17.80
C ARG A 1123 50.60 24.53 -17.61
N THR A 1124 51.18 23.39 -17.22
CA THR A 1124 52.62 23.27 -16.96
C THR A 1124 53.47 23.22 -18.24
N SER A 1125 52.86 22.96 -19.40
CA SER A 1125 53.52 22.98 -20.71
C SER A 1125 53.89 24.39 -21.17
N ALA A 1126 54.88 24.52 -22.07
CA ALA A 1126 55.28 25.82 -22.60
C ALA A 1126 54.12 26.57 -23.30
N ASP A 1127 53.27 25.85 -24.02
CA ASP A 1127 52.10 26.42 -24.67
C ASP A 1127 50.97 26.72 -23.67
N GLY A 1128 50.81 25.89 -22.63
CA GLY A 1128 49.89 26.13 -21.51
C GLY A 1128 50.22 27.41 -20.75
N LYS A 1129 51.51 27.65 -20.48
CA LYS A 1129 52.00 28.89 -19.87
C LYS A 1129 51.76 30.11 -20.75
N LYS A 1130 51.93 30.00 -22.07
CA LYS A 1130 51.60 31.08 -23.02
C LYS A 1130 50.10 31.41 -23.02
N ALA A 1131 49.24 30.40 -23.01
CA ALA A 1131 47.80 30.59 -22.97
C ALA A 1131 47.34 31.27 -21.66
N GLU A 1132 47.91 30.86 -20.53
CA GLU A 1132 47.61 31.45 -19.22
C GLU A 1132 48.06 32.92 -19.11
N MET A 1133 49.25 33.23 -19.61
CA MET A 1133 49.77 34.59 -19.64
C MET A 1133 48.92 35.51 -20.52
N TYR A 1134 48.48 35.03 -21.69
CA TYR A 1134 47.57 35.78 -22.56
C TYR A 1134 46.22 36.08 -21.87
N LEU A 1135 45.66 35.11 -21.15
CA LEU A 1135 44.41 35.27 -20.40
C LEU A 1135 44.55 36.23 -19.22
N LYS A 1136 45.68 36.20 -18.50
CA LYS A 1136 45.98 37.21 -17.46
C LYS A 1136 45.99 38.62 -18.03
N GLU A 1137 46.77 38.83 -19.09
CA GLU A 1137 47.04 40.16 -19.63
C GLU A 1137 45.89 40.77 -20.43
N LYS A 1138 45.22 39.96 -21.25
CA LYS A 1138 44.22 40.46 -22.21
C LYS A 1138 42.79 40.32 -21.72
N VAL A 1139 42.52 39.49 -20.71
CA VAL A 1139 41.15 39.25 -20.20
C VAL A 1139 40.98 39.69 -18.76
N LEU A 1140 41.82 39.24 -17.82
CA LEU A 1140 41.60 39.50 -16.39
C LEU A 1140 42.01 40.92 -15.97
N ILE A 1141 43.20 41.39 -16.36
CA ILE A 1141 43.66 42.73 -15.99
C ILE A 1141 42.70 43.84 -16.46
N PRO A 1142 42.25 43.87 -17.73
CA PRO A 1142 41.29 44.89 -18.19
C PRO A 1142 39.95 44.84 -17.44
N LYS A 1143 39.42 43.64 -17.17
CA LYS A 1143 38.16 43.45 -16.42
C LYS A 1143 38.25 43.99 -14.99
N PHE A 1144 39.33 43.70 -14.26
CA PHE A 1144 39.51 44.24 -12.90
C PHE A 1144 39.83 45.74 -12.85
N LYS A 1145 40.40 46.30 -13.92
CA LYS A 1145 40.56 47.75 -14.08
C LYS A 1145 39.25 48.46 -14.42
N GLY A 1146 38.20 47.71 -14.78
CA GLY A 1146 36.92 48.26 -15.24
C GLY A 1146 37.01 48.88 -16.62
N THR A 1147 38.00 48.49 -17.43
CA THR A 1147 38.17 48.99 -18.79
C THR A 1147 37.16 48.29 -19.70
N THR A 1148 36.27 49.04 -20.34
CA THR A 1148 35.33 48.50 -21.33
C THR A 1148 36.08 48.17 -22.62
N ILE A 1149 36.16 46.88 -22.95
CA ILE A 1149 36.62 46.39 -24.26
C ILE A 1149 35.37 46.25 -25.13
N ASP A 1150 35.42 46.72 -26.37
CA ASP A 1150 34.28 46.54 -27.28
C ASP A 1150 34.07 45.06 -27.64
N GLU A 1151 32.83 44.70 -28.02
CA GLU A 1151 32.45 43.31 -28.25
C GLU A 1151 33.27 42.62 -29.35
N ILE A 1152 33.69 43.35 -30.39
CA ILE A 1152 34.45 42.79 -31.51
C ILE A 1152 35.86 42.43 -31.06
N GLU A 1153 36.52 43.35 -30.35
CA GLU A 1153 37.85 43.10 -29.80
C GLU A 1153 37.81 42.05 -28.68
N GLN A 1154 36.78 42.06 -27.85
CA GLN A 1154 36.54 41.05 -26.82
C GLN A 1154 36.39 39.65 -27.45
N GLN A 1155 35.62 39.53 -28.54
CA GLN A 1155 35.42 38.26 -29.23
C GLN A 1155 36.70 37.79 -29.95
N ARG A 1156 37.52 38.71 -30.47
CA ARG A 1156 38.85 38.41 -31.00
C ARG A 1156 39.78 37.86 -29.91
N ILE A 1157 39.85 38.52 -28.77
CA ILE A 1157 40.67 38.11 -27.61
C ILE A 1157 40.25 36.73 -27.11
N TYR A 1158 38.94 36.44 -26.98
CA TYR A 1158 38.48 35.12 -26.56
C TYR A 1158 38.75 34.03 -27.60
N THR A 1159 38.61 34.34 -28.89
CA THR A 1159 38.91 33.38 -29.97
C THR A 1159 40.40 33.01 -29.98
N GLU A 1160 41.28 33.99 -29.79
CA GLU A 1160 42.72 33.76 -29.73
C GLU A 1160 43.13 33.01 -28.44
N ALA A 1161 42.50 33.33 -27.31
CA ALA A 1161 42.68 32.58 -26.08
C ALA A 1161 42.22 31.11 -26.22
N GLU A 1162 41.08 30.85 -26.85
CA GLU A 1162 40.60 29.49 -27.13
C GLU A 1162 41.58 28.72 -28.03
N ASN A 1163 42.14 29.39 -29.05
CA ASN A 1163 43.15 28.79 -29.93
C ASN A 1163 44.44 28.45 -29.18
N LEU A 1164 44.92 29.33 -28.29
CA LEU A 1164 46.12 29.09 -27.48
C LEU A 1164 45.90 27.94 -26.48
N VAL A 1165 44.76 27.91 -25.79
CA VAL A 1165 44.37 26.80 -24.90
C VAL A 1165 44.25 25.49 -25.69
N THR A 1166 43.63 25.52 -26.86
CA THR A 1166 43.49 24.34 -27.74
C THR A 1166 44.85 23.82 -28.22
N ASN A 1167 45.76 24.72 -28.58
CA ASN A 1167 47.11 24.35 -28.99
C ASN A 1167 47.92 23.77 -27.83
N ALA A 1168 47.79 24.34 -26.62
CA ALA A 1168 48.42 23.82 -25.41
C ALA A 1168 47.98 22.39 -25.08
N VAL A 1169 46.68 22.11 -25.20
CA VAL A 1169 46.12 20.78 -25.03
C VAL A 1169 46.65 19.81 -26.10
N LYS A 1170 46.76 20.26 -27.36
CA LYS A 1170 47.28 19.44 -28.47
C LYS A 1170 48.78 19.15 -28.36
N SER A 1171 49.58 20.10 -27.88
CA SER A 1171 51.04 19.95 -27.81
C SER A 1171 51.48 19.15 -26.59
N PHE A 1172 50.78 19.27 -25.45
CA PHE A 1172 51.00 18.40 -24.29
C PHE A 1172 50.85 16.91 -24.67
N ARG A 1173 49.84 16.58 -25.49
CA ARG A 1173 49.62 15.23 -26.04
C ARG A 1173 50.78 14.67 -26.89
N LYS A 1174 51.53 15.51 -27.60
CA LYS A 1174 52.64 15.02 -28.46
C LYS A 1174 53.90 14.64 -27.66
N LYS A 1175 53.97 15.04 -26.38
CA LYS A 1175 55.13 14.79 -25.50
C LYS A 1175 54.85 13.75 -24.40
N SER A 1176 53.59 13.42 -24.15
CA SER A 1176 53.13 12.27 -23.33
C SER A 1176 52.96 11.04 -24.20
#